data_AF-A0A4S4H4H4-F1
#
_entry.id   AF-A0A4S4H4H4-F1
#
_cell.length_a   1.000
_cell.length_b   1.000
_cell.length_c   1.000
_cell.angle_alpha   90.00
_cell.angle_beta   90.00
_cell.angle_gamma   90.00
#
_symmetry.space_group_name_H-M   'P 1'
#
loop_
_entity.id
_entity.type
_entity.pdbx_description
1 polymer ?
#
loop_
_entity_poly.entity_id
_entity_poly.type
_entity_poly.pdbx_seq_one_letter_code
_entity_poly.pdbx_strand_id
1 'polypeptide(L)'
;MIIKQPLNLKTTEMCKFLCPKILLLILLAGACAVNASASLNLYFNIGSGNQIGITLANDDEYTIVTSGADPYVSTMGLSRPLDKDETVLTFEYVSTADVDMLQLFFGPAYSEARSKRCGMVPVSAGWKTYSVNISDEIKKMSWGAASSVLRMDFGTKPGVGIILRHLRITSATSDPGWSSDNANPDLASTISLGLPVLDIATVDAEEPTCDRVSAPEGSIGAGITNATKVPGYVRRYEPDGLLSYDSGDYVDGESGMTLKIRGNTSAWQLRKPYKIKLQKKADLLCRGDKKYNDKNWVLLNDYDMMLRNGMWVNELVGLDWTPQCQYVNVRINGEYRGVYLLCEAVERNTDCRINVSKTGFIVELDAYWWNEGGAYVPSTLAPVWNYTFKYPDFEDMDNAAKSYVADVMMRYELSPSKGDYDELIDCESFAAWLIGHDILGTLDYGGSNMYFSKYDDTPSSKIRRPTMWDFDSSEQTKDAWCNSHLYYYDKLFGSNNNAFVRAYARYWQNTGSTVCDRMVERLTRFQESPEAVAYDASMVLTNLHWGLAVKMSQQCTGRSVKWYTGRQRWLKNAMLSYVHFLESGIDDIGTGSNAGIVVQGRKVFASNGGPFVVLNMAGCRVAVSNGEPVEIAGPGFYIVVVSGGCKKIVLK
;
A
#
# COMPACT_ATOMS: atom_id res chain seq x y z
N MET A 1 -28.81 -12.98 49.52
CA MET A 1 -28.68 -12.18 50.76
C MET A 1 -27.37 -11.39 50.60
N ILE A 2 -27.38 -10.25 49.89
CA ILE A 2 -27.73 -8.89 50.38
C ILE A 2 -26.58 -8.47 51.34
N ILE A 3 -25.68 -7.52 51.05
CA ILE A 3 -25.87 -6.13 50.55
C ILE A 3 -24.61 -5.61 49.82
N LYS A 4 -24.86 -4.92 48.69
CA LYS A 4 -24.02 -3.88 48.08
C LYS A 4 -24.07 -2.59 48.91
N GLN A 5 -22.94 -1.96 49.21
CA GLN A 5 -22.92 -0.50 49.40
C GLN A 5 -21.67 0.14 48.77
N PRO A 6 -21.83 1.23 47.99
CA PRO A 6 -20.74 1.99 47.40
C PRO A 6 -20.26 3.12 48.34
N LEU A 7 -18.95 3.35 48.38
CA LEU A 7 -18.39 4.52 49.08
C LEU A 7 -18.50 5.76 48.18
N ASN A 8 -19.34 6.70 48.62
CA ASN A 8 -19.31 8.10 48.24
C ASN A 8 -18.04 8.74 48.80
N LEU A 9 -17.18 9.30 47.95
CA LEU A 9 -16.14 10.24 48.39
C LEU A 9 -16.32 11.56 47.64
N LYS A 10 -16.79 12.55 48.39
CA LYS A 10 -16.86 13.95 48.00
C LYS A 10 -15.45 14.53 47.97
N THR A 11 -15.25 15.39 46.99
CA THR A 11 -14.23 16.44 46.87
C THR A 11 -13.94 17.14 48.19
N THR A 12 -12.86 16.76 48.87
CA THR A 12 -11.86 17.62 49.54
C THR A 12 -10.87 16.73 50.29
N GLU A 13 -9.59 17.10 50.30
CA GLU A 13 -8.45 16.43 50.97
C GLU A 13 -7.60 15.43 50.15
N MET A 14 -6.98 15.93 49.07
CA MET A 14 -5.64 15.47 48.67
C MET A 14 -4.74 16.67 48.30
N CYS A 15 -4.56 17.58 49.25
CA CYS A 15 -3.47 18.56 49.22
C CYS A 15 -2.60 18.33 50.45
N LYS A 16 -1.59 17.47 50.33
CA LYS A 16 -0.42 17.40 51.24
C LYS A 16 0.59 16.33 50.80
N PHE A 17 1.13 16.44 49.59
CA PHE A 17 2.46 15.91 49.23
C PHE A 17 2.92 16.58 47.93
N LEU A 18 3.44 17.80 48.02
CA LEU A 18 4.23 18.42 46.95
C LEU A 18 5.57 18.87 47.53
N CYS A 19 6.61 18.20 47.05
CA CYS A 19 8.01 18.38 47.41
C CYS A 19 8.55 19.70 46.81
N PRO A 20 9.35 20.51 47.54
CA PRO A 20 9.77 21.84 47.11
C PRO A 20 11.00 21.81 46.16
N LYS A 21 10.88 21.14 45.01
CA LYS A 21 11.87 21.17 43.92
C LYS A 21 11.29 21.51 42.53
N ILE A 22 10.03 21.94 42.46
CA ILE A 22 9.36 22.36 41.21
C ILE A 22 9.25 23.90 41.09
N LEU A 23 9.92 24.66 41.96
CA LEU A 23 9.84 26.14 41.95
C LEU A 23 11.06 26.84 41.33
N LEU A 24 11.88 26.13 40.54
CA LEU A 24 13.04 26.70 39.83
C LEU A 24 13.08 26.34 38.34
N LEU A 25 11.90 26.25 37.71
CA LEU A 25 11.75 26.10 36.25
C LEU A 25 10.65 27.03 35.66
N ILE A 26 10.13 27.98 36.45
CA ILE A 26 9.06 28.92 36.03
C ILE A 26 9.60 30.34 35.73
N LEU A 27 10.91 30.57 35.77
CA LEU A 27 11.49 31.92 35.58
C LEU A 27 12.43 32.08 34.37
N LEU A 28 12.31 31.23 33.35
CA LEU A 28 12.96 31.44 32.03
C LEU A 28 12.05 31.12 30.83
N ALA A 29 10.73 31.07 31.03
CA ALA A 29 9.71 31.00 29.97
C ALA A 29 9.07 32.37 29.68
N GLY A 30 9.84 33.44 29.81
CA GLY A 30 9.39 34.82 29.65
C GLY A 30 10.31 35.60 28.72
N ALA A 31 10.18 35.34 27.42
CA ALA A 31 10.48 36.25 26.29
C ALA A 31 10.80 35.43 25.03
N CYS A 32 9.80 34.73 24.51
CA CYS A 32 9.64 34.41 23.09
C CYS A 32 8.20 33.91 22.92
N ALA A 33 7.23 34.77 23.24
CA ALA A 33 5.94 34.68 22.57
C ALA A 33 6.20 35.06 21.11
N VAL A 34 6.66 34.09 20.33
CA VAL A 34 6.58 34.18 18.87
C VAL A 34 5.08 34.27 18.62
N ASN A 35 4.63 35.38 18.04
CA ASN A 35 3.24 35.56 17.63
C ASN A 35 2.83 34.30 16.86
N ALA A 36 1.95 33.49 17.44
CA ALA A 36 1.32 32.41 16.72
C ALA A 36 0.65 33.03 15.49
N SER A 37 1.01 32.55 14.30
CA SER A 37 0.48 33.01 13.03
C SER A 37 -1.04 32.91 13.06
N ALA A 38 -1.75 34.05 13.12
CA ALA A 38 -3.20 34.10 13.19
C ALA A 38 -3.82 33.91 11.79
N SER A 39 -3.41 32.85 11.10
CA SER A 39 -3.97 32.47 9.81
C SER A 39 -3.86 30.96 9.58
N LEU A 40 -4.95 30.38 9.06
CA LEU A 40 -5.05 28.99 8.62
C LEU A 40 -5.28 28.91 7.11
N ASN A 41 -4.39 28.25 6.38
CA ASN A 41 -4.55 28.03 4.95
C ASN A 41 -5.63 26.98 4.66
N LEU A 42 -6.39 27.21 3.58
CA LEU A 42 -7.36 26.29 3.02
C LEU A 42 -6.95 25.91 1.60
N TYR A 43 -7.36 24.73 1.17
CA TYR A 43 -7.03 24.20 -0.15
C TYR A 43 -8.26 23.52 -0.73
N PHE A 44 -8.43 23.53 -2.04
CA PHE A 44 -9.59 22.90 -2.68
C PHE A 44 -9.42 21.38 -2.79
N ASN A 45 -10.48 20.65 -2.46
CA ASN A 45 -10.67 19.29 -2.91
C ASN A 45 -11.11 19.34 -4.39
N ILE A 46 -10.15 19.34 -5.32
CA ILE A 46 -10.43 19.46 -6.76
C ILE A 46 -11.41 18.40 -7.29
N GLY A 47 -11.47 17.22 -6.65
CA GLY A 47 -12.39 16.14 -7.02
C GLY A 47 -13.85 16.38 -6.59
N SER A 48 -14.12 17.41 -5.78
CA SER A 48 -15.47 17.77 -5.33
C SER A 48 -16.20 18.76 -6.25
N GLY A 49 -15.58 19.09 -7.39
CA GLY A 49 -16.12 20.04 -8.35
C GLY A 49 -17.46 19.60 -8.94
N ASN A 50 -18.43 20.52 -8.98
CA ASN A 50 -19.68 20.37 -9.71
C ASN A 50 -19.82 21.54 -10.69
N GLN A 51 -20.10 21.24 -11.96
CA GLN A 51 -20.24 22.24 -13.03
C GLN A 51 -19.10 23.27 -13.07
N ILE A 52 -17.89 22.81 -12.75
CA ILE A 52 -16.67 23.61 -12.69
C ILE A 52 -15.50 22.74 -13.15
N GLY A 53 -14.62 23.30 -13.97
CA GLY A 53 -13.29 22.76 -14.22
C GLY A 53 -12.33 23.44 -13.26
N ILE A 54 -11.58 22.66 -12.47
CA ILE A 54 -10.56 23.20 -11.56
C ILE A 54 -9.28 22.38 -11.70
N THR A 55 -8.16 23.06 -11.77
CA THR A 55 -6.82 22.46 -11.85
C THR A 55 -5.87 23.23 -10.95
N LEU A 56 -4.94 22.53 -10.32
CA LEU A 56 -3.87 23.11 -9.51
C LEU A 56 -2.66 23.32 -10.41
N ALA A 57 -2.23 24.58 -10.59
CA ALA A 57 -1.10 24.94 -11.46
C ALA A 57 0.25 24.86 -10.72
N ASN A 58 0.26 25.15 -9.41
CA ASN A 58 1.40 25.18 -8.48
C ASN A 58 0.88 24.87 -7.07
N ASP A 59 1.71 24.86 -6.01
CA ASP A 59 1.34 24.45 -4.65
C ASP A 59 0.02 25.03 -4.08
N ASP A 60 -0.40 26.25 -4.49
CA ASP A 60 -1.63 26.87 -4.01
C ASP A 60 -2.42 27.71 -5.04
N GLU A 61 -2.01 27.71 -6.31
CA GLU A 61 -2.65 28.49 -7.38
C GLU A 61 -3.58 27.61 -8.22
N TYR A 62 -4.86 27.94 -8.22
CA TYR A 62 -5.92 27.21 -8.89
C TYR A 62 -6.38 27.94 -10.15
N THR A 63 -6.42 27.24 -11.28
CA THR A 63 -7.13 27.67 -12.48
C THR A 63 -8.52 27.05 -12.48
N ILE A 64 -9.55 27.89 -12.51
CA ILE A 64 -10.95 27.55 -12.40
C ILE A 64 -11.70 28.06 -13.64
N VAL A 65 -12.60 27.25 -14.18
CA VAL A 65 -13.53 27.63 -15.25
C VAL A 65 -14.92 27.15 -14.89
N THR A 66 -15.88 28.05 -14.73
CA THR A 66 -17.29 27.68 -14.47
C THR A 66 -17.91 27.09 -15.74
N SER A 67 -18.77 26.07 -15.61
CA SER A 67 -19.37 25.39 -16.78
C SER A 67 -20.88 25.20 -16.71
N GLY A 68 -21.55 25.72 -15.67
CA GLY A 68 -23.01 25.64 -15.53
C GLY A 68 -23.58 26.63 -14.52
N ALA A 69 -24.80 26.36 -14.02
CA ALA A 69 -25.55 27.23 -13.12
C ALA A 69 -25.29 26.98 -11.62
N ASP A 70 -24.58 25.90 -11.28
CA ASP A 70 -24.17 25.55 -9.91
C ASP A 70 -22.66 25.19 -9.83
N PRO A 71 -21.75 26.08 -10.29
CA PRO A 71 -20.31 25.86 -10.28
C PRO A 71 -19.74 25.94 -8.86
N TYR A 72 -19.49 24.80 -8.21
CA TYR A 72 -18.93 24.78 -6.86
C TYR A 72 -17.78 23.81 -6.68
N VAL A 73 -16.94 24.08 -5.69
CA VAL A 73 -15.91 23.17 -5.21
C VAL A 73 -15.78 23.30 -3.69
N SER A 74 -15.54 22.18 -3.00
CA SER A 74 -15.28 22.15 -1.57
C SER A 74 -13.79 22.27 -1.26
N THR A 75 -13.48 22.88 -0.13
CA THR A 75 -12.17 22.81 0.50
C THR A 75 -11.93 21.42 1.09
N MET A 76 -10.65 21.11 1.30
CA MET A 76 -10.22 20.08 2.23
C MET A 76 -10.68 20.42 3.65
N GLY A 77 -10.78 19.40 4.50
CA GLY A 77 -11.07 19.61 5.91
C GLY A 77 -10.00 20.50 6.57
N LEU A 78 -10.39 21.37 7.50
CA LEU A 78 -9.44 22.19 8.26
C LEU A 78 -8.36 21.31 8.90
N SER A 79 -7.09 21.66 8.71
CA SER A 79 -5.96 20.88 9.24
C SER A 79 -5.85 20.91 10.77
N ARG A 80 -6.42 21.95 11.40
CA ARG A 80 -6.58 22.10 12.85
C ARG A 80 -7.87 22.85 13.17
N PRO A 81 -8.35 22.85 14.43
CA PRO A 81 -9.39 23.78 14.86
C PRO A 81 -8.95 25.24 14.63
N LEU A 82 -9.91 26.11 14.33
CA LEU A 82 -9.66 27.55 14.22
C LEU A 82 -9.32 28.15 15.58
N ASP A 83 -8.36 29.05 15.57
CA ASP A 83 -8.10 29.93 16.70
C ASP A 83 -9.25 30.94 16.85
N LYS A 84 -9.47 31.41 18.08
CA LYS A 84 -10.65 32.23 18.43
C LYS A 84 -10.86 33.46 17.53
N ASP A 85 -9.77 34.03 17.02
CA ASP A 85 -9.79 35.26 16.24
C ASP A 85 -9.79 35.02 14.72
N GLU A 86 -9.53 33.79 14.26
CA GLU A 86 -9.54 33.39 12.84
C GLU A 86 -10.98 33.39 12.29
N THR A 87 -11.37 34.51 11.70
CA THR A 87 -12.77 34.82 11.39
C THR A 87 -12.99 35.47 10.03
N VAL A 88 -11.94 35.66 9.24
CA VAL A 88 -12.02 36.30 7.92
C VAL A 88 -11.52 35.34 6.86
N LEU A 89 -12.37 34.94 5.92
CA LEU A 89 -11.93 34.19 4.73
C LEU A 89 -11.29 35.18 3.74
N THR A 90 -10.07 34.89 3.31
CA THR A 90 -9.26 35.74 2.43
C THR A 90 -8.67 34.90 1.29
N PHE A 91 -8.64 35.44 0.07
CA PHE A 91 -7.91 34.87 -1.07
C PHE A 91 -7.52 35.95 -2.07
N GLU A 92 -6.57 35.64 -2.95
CA GLU A 92 -6.23 36.46 -4.11
C GLU A 92 -6.83 35.86 -5.37
N TYR A 93 -7.26 36.71 -6.30
CA TYR A 93 -7.83 36.26 -7.57
C TYR A 93 -7.53 37.17 -8.75
N VAL A 94 -7.60 36.58 -9.94
CA VAL A 94 -7.76 37.19 -11.26
C VAL A 94 -9.00 36.56 -11.89
N SER A 95 -9.82 37.30 -12.63
CA SER A 95 -10.98 36.71 -13.32
C SER A 95 -11.29 37.35 -14.66
N THR A 96 -11.85 36.56 -15.57
CA THR A 96 -12.23 37.01 -16.92
C THR A 96 -13.57 37.76 -16.96
N ALA A 97 -14.40 37.59 -15.93
CA ALA A 97 -15.68 38.26 -15.75
C ALA A 97 -16.04 38.37 -14.25
N ASP A 98 -17.15 39.04 -13.94
CA ASP A 98 -17.71 39.06 -12.59
C ASP A 98 -18.15 37.65 -12.18
N VAL A 99 -17.78 37.23 -10.97
CA VAL A 99 -18.46 36.12 -10.30
C VAL A 99 -19.70 36.74 -9.68
N ASP A 100 -20.86 36.47 -10.29
CA ASP A 100 -22.11 37.15 -9.96
C ASP A 100 -22.55 36.92 -8.50
N MET A 101 -22.18 35.79 -7.90
CA MET A 101 -22.53 35.46 -6.52
C MET A 101 -21.57 34.42 -5.90
N LEU A 102 -20.62 34.84 -5.04
CA LEU A 102 -19.86 33.91 -4.19
C LEU A 102 -20.67 33.46 -2.95
N GLN A 103 -21.09 32.20 -2.91
CA GLN A 103 -21.80 31.64 -1.76
C GLN A 103 -20.92 30.60 -1.04
N LEU A 104 -20.91 30.66 0.29
CA LEU A 104 -20.15 29.75 1.14
C LEU A 104 -21.11 28.82 1.87
N PHE A 105 -20.86 27.51 1.84
CA PHE A 105 -21.61 26.51 2.59
C PHE A 105 -20.71 25.84 3.63
N PHE A 106 -21.18 25.79 4.88
CA PHE A 106 -20.41 25.33 6.02
C PHE A 106 -20.78 23.88 6.34
N GLY A 107 -19.88 22.94 6.02
CA GLY A 107 -20.06 21.50 6.20
C GLY A 107 -20.15 21.07 7.67
N PRO A 108 -20.29 19.75 7.95
CA PRO A 108 -20.20 18.63 7.00
C PRO A 108 -21.47 18.38 6.17
N ALA A 109 -22.61 18.99 6.52
CA ALA A 109 -23.85 18.92 5.76
C ALA A 109 -24.15 20.28 5.11
N TYR A 110 -24.39 20.29 3.79
CA TYR A 110 -24.67 21.50 3.04
C TYR A 110 -26.18 21.76 2.93
N SER A 111 -26.60 22.95 3.32
CA SER A 111 -27.96 23.43 3.14
C SER A 111 -27.96 24.96 3.07
N GLU A 112 -28.99 25.57 2.50
CA GLU A 112 -29.14 27.04 2.47
C GLU A 112 -29.09 27.63 3.89
N ALA A 113 -29.66 26.92 4.88
CA ALA A 113 -29.62 27.33 6.29
C ALA A 113 -28.20 27.34 6.89
N ARG A 114 -27.25 26.64 6.26
CA ARG A 114 -25.83 26.57 6.63
C ARG A 114 -24.96 27.26 5.56
N SER A 115 -25.41 28.41 5.06
CA SER A 115 -24.68 29.15 4.03
C SER A 115 -24.59 30.66 4.29
N LYS A 116 -23.62 31.31 3.63
CA LYS A 116 -23.45 32.76 3.57
C LYS A 116 -23.37 33.19 2.11
N ARG A 117 -24.26 34.10 1.71
CA ARG A 117 -24.15 34.80 0.43
C ARG A 117 -23.21 36.00 0.60
N CYS A 118 -22.02 35.94 0.00
CA CYS A 118 -20.98 36.97 0.14
C CYS A 118 -21.10 38.10 -0.89
N GLY A 119 -22.04 37.99 -1.83
CA GLY A 119 -22.24 38.91 -2.94
C GLY A 119 -21.31 38.68 -4.12
N MET A 120 -21.35 39.61 -5.06
CA MET A 120 -20.54 39.59 -6.28
C MET A 120 -19.05 39.74 -5.98
N VAL A 121 -18.21 38.98 -6.70
CA VAL A 121 -16.77 39.21 -6.77
C VAL A 121 -16.47 39.89 -8.11
N PRO A 122 -16.06 41.18 -8.12
CA PRO A 122 -15.88 41.94 -9.37
C PRO A 122 -14.76 41.37 -10.24
N VAL A 123 -14.91 41.50 -11.56
CA VAL A 123 -13.88 41.17 -12.55
C VAL A 123 -12.56 41.84 -12.21
N SER A 124 -11.44 41.13 -12.40
CA SER A 124 -10.12 41.69 -12.17
C SER A 124 -9.13 41.21 -13.22
N ALA A 125 -8.53 42.14 -13.96
CA ALA A 125 -7.48 41.87 -14.95
C ALA A 125 -6.08 41.69 -14.33
N GLY A 126 -5.94 41.87 -13.02
CA GLY A 126 -4.72 41.64 -12.25
C GLY A 126 -5.04 41.11 -10.85
N TRP A 127 -4.04 40.72 -10.08
CA TRP A 127 -4.26 40.14 -8.76
C TRP A 127 -4.98 41.10 -7.82
N LYS A 128 -6.09 40.63 -7.24
CA LYS A 128 -6.87 41.36 -6.24
C LYS A 128 -7.19 40.47 -5.06
N THR A 129 -7.14 41.02 -3.87
CA THR A 129 -7.55 40.33 -2.64
C THR A 129 -9.06 40.46 -2.43
N TYR A 130 -9.72 39.34 -2.18
CA TYR A 130 -11.08 39.29 -1.68
C TYR A 130 -11.06 38.85 -0.22
N SER A 131 -11.91 39.45 0.62
CA SER A 131 -12.03 39.07 2.02
C SER A 131 -13.46 39.20 2.51
N VAL A 132 -13.91 38.24 3.31
CA VAL A 132 -15.24 38.24 3.91
C VAL A 132 -15.19 37.75 5.36
N ASN A 133 -15.81 38.52 6.25
CA ASN A 133 -15.94 38.13 7.66
C ASN A 133 -17.01 37.03 7.81
N ILE A 134 -16.61 35.91 8.40
CA ILE A 134 -17.42 34.71 8.64
C ILE A 134 -17.63 34.41 10.14
N SER A 135 -17.34 35.35 11.04
CA SER A 135 -17.43 35.16 12.50
C SER A 135 -18.81 34.77 12.98
N ASP A 136 -19.84 35.32 12.34
CA ASP A 136 -21.23 35.05 12.67
C ASP A 136 -21.62 33.63 12.28
N GLU A 137 -21.16 33.17 11.11
CA GLU A 137 -21.45 31.83 10.60
C GLU A 137 -20.72 30.76 11.40
N ILE A 138 -19.44 30.97 11.73
CA ILE A 138 -18.65 30.11 12.63
C ILE A 138 -19.46 29.83 13.91
N LYS A 139 -19.98 30.88 14.56
CA LYS A 139 -20.77 30.77 15.79
C LYS A 139 -22.13 30.10 15.57
N LYS A 140 -22.91 30.59 14.60
CA LYS A 140 -24.28 30.11 14.32
C LYS A 140 -24.30 28.64 13.89
N MET A 141 -23.29 28.22 13.14
CA MET A 141 -23.24 26.89 12.50
C MET A 141 -22.35 25.90 13.24
N SER A 142 -21.70 26.33 14.34
CA SER A 142 -20.72 25.55 15.11
C SER A 142 -19.64 24.95 14.22
N TRP A 143 -19.10 25.77 13.32
CA TRP A 143 -18.11 25.38 12.32
C TRP A 143 -16.72 25.89 12.71
N GLY A 144 -15.66 25.15 12.42
CA GLY A 144 -14.28 25.54 12.77
C GLY A 144 -13.49 24.49 13.58
N ALA A 145 -14.04 23.29 13.78
CA ALA A 145 -13.27 22.15 14.28
C ALA A 145 -12.35 21.59 13.19
N ALA A 146 -11.33 20.83 13.57
CA ALA A 146 -10.54 20.04 12.61
C ALA A 146 -11.47 19.21 11.70
N SER A 147 -11.06 19.05 10.43
CA SER A 147 -11.83 18.39 9.38
C SER A 147 -13.14 19.08 8.96
N SER A 148 -13.47 20.26 9.50
CA SER A 148 -14.58 21.07 8.97
C SER A 148 -14.31 21.46 7.52
N VAL A 149 -15.31 21.39 6.64
CA VAL A 149 -15.17 21.72 5.21
C VAL A 149 -16.00 22.94 4.84
N LEU A 150 -15.49 23.72 3.88
CA LEU A 150 -16.17 24.87 3.29
C LEU A 150 -16.40 24.61 1.79
N ARG A 151 -17.67 24.59 1.34
CA ARG A 151 -18.01 24.60 -0.09
C ARG A 151 -18.11 26.04 -0.58
N MET A 152 -17.48 26.34 -1.71
CA MET A 152 -17.47 27.64 -2.37
C MET A 152 -18.17 27.53 -3.72
N ASP A 153 -19.23 28.30 -3.89
CA ASP A 153 -20.00 28.40 -5.13
C ASP A 153 -19.61 29.68 -5.87
N PHE A 154 -19.20 29.54 -7.12
CA PHE A 154 -18.70 30.61 -7.95
C PHE A 154 -19.79 31.15 -8.90
N GLY A 155 -20.96 31.47 -8.32
CA GLY A 155 -22.03 32.15 -9.04
C GLY A 155 -22.94 31.22 -9.84
N THR A 156 -23.56 31.75 -10.90
CA THR A 156 -24.52 31.01 -11.75
C THR A 156 -24.18 31.08 -13.25
N LYS A 157 -23.13 31.82 -13.61
CA LYS A 157 -22.75 32.05 -15.00
C LYS A 157 -21.69 31.01 -15.44
N PRO A 158 -21.90 30.29 -16.56
CA PRO A 158 -20.86 29.48 -17.17
C PRO A 158 -19.83 30.34 -17.90
N GLY A 159 -18.63 29.80 -18.10
CA GLY A 159 -17.55 30.40 -18.90
C GLY A 159 -16.71 31.45 -18.17
N VAL A 160 -16.87 31.62 -16.85
CA VAL A 160 -16.04 32.53 -16.06
C VAL A 160 -14.74 31.82 -15.72
N GLY A 161 -13.62 32.36 -16.21
CA GLY A 161 -12.27 31.93 -15.87
C GLY A 161 -11.79 32.67 -14.62
N ILE A 162 -11.25 31.94 -13.65
CA ILE A 162 -10.75 32.48 -12.38
C ILE A 162 -9.39 31.84 -12.11
N ILE A 163 -8.40 32.64 -11.77
CA ILE A 163 -7.16 32.16 -11.14
C ILE A 163 -7.24 32.59 -9.68
N LEU A 164 -7.14 31.64 -8.74
CA LEU A 164 -7.28 31.89 -7.31
C LEU A 164 -6.08 31.32 -6.57
N ARG A 165 -5.53 32.07 -5.61
CA ARG A 165 -4.45 31.58 -4.72
C ARG A 165 -4.58 32.12 -3.31
N HIS A 166 -3.71 31.67 -2.42
CA HIS A 166 -3.59 32.17 -1.05
C HIS A 166 -4.91 32.09 -0.24
N LEU A 167 -5.73 31.04 -0.43
CA LEU A 167 -7.02 30.88 0.25
C LEU A 167 -6.84 30.54 1.73
N ARG A 168 -7.29 31.39 2.65
CA ARG A 168 -7.01 31.24 4.09
C ARG A 168 -8.11 31.83 4.96
N ILE A 169 -8.17 31.41 6.22
CA ILE A 169 -8.92 32.08 7.28
C ILE A 169 -7.92 32.84 8.14
N THR A 170 -8.15 34.12 8.40
CA THR A 170 -7.23 35.03 9.09
C THR A 170 -7.92 35.71 10.27
N SER A 171 -7.12 36.27 11.17
CA SER A 171 -7.62 37.20 12.17
C SER A 171 -8.13 38.49 11.54
N ALA A 172 -9.22 39.03 12.07
CA ALA A 172 -9.78 40.31 11.63
C ALA A 172 -8.82 41.50 11.88
N THR A 173 -7.84 41.36 12.76
CA THR A 173 -6.88 42.42 13.13
C THR A 173 -5.47 42.21 12.58
N SER A 174 -5.19 41.05 11.99
CA SER A 174 -3.87 40.71 11.45
C SER A 174 -3.95 39.61 10.40
N ASP A 175 -3.43 39.88 9.22
CA ASP A 175 -3.23 38.89 8.15
C ASP A 175 -1.72 38.82 7.87
N PRO A 176 -1.02 37.76 8.33
CA PRO A 176 0.42 37.60 8.11
C PRO A 176 0.78 37.33 6.64
N GLY A 177 -0.21 37.20 5.74
CA GLY A 177 -0.02 36.74 4.37
C GLY A 177 -0.07 35.21 4.28
N TRP A 178 0.00 34.70 3.05
CA TRP A 178 0.10 33.26 2.83
C TRP A 178 1.47 32.73 3.26
N SER A 179 1.47 31.67 4.05
CA SER A 179 2.67 30.88 4.33
C SER A 179 2.36 29.40 4.15
N SER A 180 3.21 28.66 3.42
CA SER A 180 3.17 27.20 3.34
C SER A 180 3.37 26.51 4.71
N ASP A 181 3.86 27.23 5.72
CA ASP A 181 4.16 26.70 7.06
C ASP A 181 2.93 26.09 7.77
N ASN A 182 1.72 26.51 7.40
CA ASN A 182 0.46 25.93 7.90
C ASN A 182 0.25 24.46 7.50
N ALA A 183 1.05 23.92 6.57
CA ALA A 183 1.04 22.51 6.20
C ALA A 183 2.01 21.65 7.04
N ASN A 184 2.81 22.24 7.93
CA ASN A 184 3.73 21.52 8.79
C ASN A 184 3.27 21.55 10.26
N PRO A 185 2.48 20.57 10.73
CA PRO A 185 2.06 20.53 12.13
C PRO A 185 3.24 20.32 13.09
N ASP A 186 3.09 20.87 14.31
CA ASP A 186 3.92 20.47 15.43
C ASP A 186 3.64 19.01 15.86
N LEU A 187 4.45 18.50 16.79
CA LEU A 187 4.33 17.11 17.25
C LEU A 187 2.96 16.84 17.88
N ALA A 188 2.48 17.76 18.72
CA ALA A 188 1.22 17.60 19.44
C ALA A 188 0.02 17.55 18.47
N SER A 189 0.01 18.43 17.47
CA SER A 189 -1.00 18.45 16.42
C SER A 189 -0.94 17.17 15.57
N THR A 190 0.27 16.67 15.28
CA THR A 190 0.44 15.41 14.54
C THR A 190 -0.11 14.22 15.34
N ILE A 191 0.15 14.15 16.65
CA ILE A 191 -0.40 13.11 17.54
C ILE A 191 -1.93 13.17 17.57
N SER A 192 -2.50 14.38 17.58
CA SER A 192 -3.95 14.56 17.64
C SER A 192 -4.72 14.01 16.43
N LEU A 193 -4.02 13.71 15.33
CA LEU A 193 -4.60 13.08 14.14
C LEU A 193 -4.99 11.61 14.38
N GLY A 194 -4.47 10.98 15.45
CA GLY A 194 -4.93 9.68 15.93
C GLY A 194 -4.19 8.46 15.36
N LEU A 195 -3.25 8.64 14.43
CA LEU A 195 -2.28 7.58 14.07
C LEU A 195 -1.04 7.69 14.97
N PRO A 196 -0.31 6.58 15.22
CA PRO A 196 1.00 6.67 15.85
C PRO A 196 1.93 7.56 15.04
N VAL A 197 2.82 8.28 15.72
CA VAL A 197 3.78 9.20 15.11
C VAL A 197 5.19 8.64 15.26
N LEU A 198 5.92 8.54 14.15
CA LEU A 198 7.37 8.40 14.16
C LEU A 198 8.00 9.79 13.98
N ASP A 199 8.59 10.29 15.06
CA ASP A 199 9.36 11.53 15.08
C ASP A 199 10.84 11.20 14.93
N ILE A 200 11.41 11.58 13.80
CA ILE A 200 12.80 11.29 13.42
C ILE A 200 13.56 12.60 13.41
N ALA A 201 14.76 12.61 13.96
CA ALA A 201 15.73 13.67 13.72
C ALA A 201 17.06 13.06 13.33
N THR A 202 17.69 13.63 12.31
CA THR A 202 19.04 13.28 11.89
C THR A 202 20.06 14.21 12.51
N VAL A 203 21.30 13.75 12.60
CA VAL A 203 22.43 14.60 13.01
C VAL A 203 22.52 15.78 12.06
N ASP A 204 22.65 16.98 12.61
CA ASP A 204 22.72 18.25 11.88
C ASP A 204 21.53 18.53 10.93
N ALA A 205 20.39 17.85 11.14
CA ALA A 205 19.21 17.89 10.27
C ALA A 205 19.52 17.54 8.80
N GLU A 206 20.51 16.68 8.56
CA GLU A 206 20.86 16.21 7.23
C GLU A 206 19.73 15.35 6.63
N GLU A 207 19.34 15.59 5.38
CA GLU A 207 18.36 14.78 4.67
C GLU A 207 19.05 13.64 3.90
N PRO A 208 18.49 12.41 3.89
CA PRO A 208 19.02 11.35 3.06
C PRO A 208 18.82 11.68 1.57
N THR A 209 19.83 11.37 0.76
CA THR A 209 19.83 11.62 -0.69
C THR A 209 20.10 10.33 -1.45
N CYS A 210 19.82 10.32 -2.75
CA CYS A 210 20.18 9.25 -3.67
C CYS A 210 20.17 9.75 -5.11
N ASP A 211 20.95 9.10 -5.97
CA ASP A 211 21.02 9.39 -7.40
C ASP A 211 20.27 8.36 -8.22
N ARG A 212 19.66 8.80 -9.33
CA ARG A 212 19.03 7.89 -10.28
C ARG A 212 20.07 7.19 -11.14
N VAL A 213 19.92 5.88 -11.27
CA VAL A 213 20.74 5.07 -12.18
C VAL A 213 19.85 4.25 -13.11
N SER A 214 20.19 4.25 -14.40
CA SER A 214 19.51 3.47 -15.42
C SER A 214 20.13 2.07 -15.52
N ALA A 215 19.31 1.07 -15.84
CA ALA A 215 19.82 -0.26 -16.14
C ALA A 215 20.86 -0.25 -17.26
N PRO A 216 21.90 -1.10 -17.18
CA PRO A 216 22.76 -1.42 -18.30
C PRO A 216 21.98 -1.95 -19.52
N GLU A 217 22.59 -1.85 -20.70
CA GLU A 217 22.00 -2.39 -21.94
C GLU A 217 21.69 -3.89 -21.77
N GLY A 218 20.44 -4.29 -22.10
CA GLY A 218 19.94 -5.64 -21.96
C GLY A 218 19.24 -5.94 -20.61
N SER A 219 19.46 -5.14 -19.57
CA SER A 219 18.76 -5.26 -18.28
C SER A 219 17.54 -4.34 -18.20
N ILE A 220 16.73 -4.51 -17.14
CA ILE A 220 15.50 -3.74 -16.92
C ILE A 220 15.50 -3.03 -15.57
N GLY A 221 14.55 -2.11 -15.40
CA GLY A 221 14.34 -1.36 -14.16
C GLY A 221 15.27 -0.14 -14.02
N ALA A 222 14.78 0.96 -13.48
CA ALA A 222 15.63 2.08 -13.07
C ALA A 222 15.81 2.02 -11.54
N GLY A 223 17.05 1.98 -11.08
CA GLY A 223 17.41 1.86 -9.67
C GLY A 223 17.89 3.17 -9.06
N ILE A 224 18.33 3.09 -7.80
CA ILE A 224 18.96 4.20 -7.06
C ILE A 224 20.43 3.86 -6.76
N THR A 225 21.33 4.84 -6.78
CA THR A 225 22.72 4.70 -6.32
C THR A 225 23.08 5.84 -5.35
N ASN A 226 24.28 5.80 -4.76
CA ASN A 226 24.79 6.79 -3.82
C ASN A 226 23.83 7.15 -2.68
N ALA A 227 22.98 6.20 -2.28
CA ALA A 227 21.94 6.47 -1.31
C ALA A 227 22.53 6.59 0.10
N THR A 228 22.52 7.82 0.65
CA THR A 228 23.21 8.16 1.90
C THR A 228 22.51 7.54 3.12
N LYS A 229 23.32 7.11 4.09
CA LYS A 229 22.84 6.60 5.38
C LYS A 229 23.07 7.69 6.41
N VAL A 230 22.00 8.37 6.80
CA VAL A 230 22.11 9.53 7.69
C VAL A 230 21.84 9.08 9.13
N PRO A 231 22.77 9.28 10.07
CA PRO A 231 22.59 8.94 11.48
C PRO A 231 21.57 9.85 12.17
N GLY A 232 20.89 9.34 13.19
CA GLY A 232 19.88 10.08 13.94
C GLY A 232 19.20 9.25 15.03
N TYR A 233 18.05 9.72 15.49
CA TYR A 233 17.14 8.99 16.38
C TYR A 233 15.76 8.80 15.74
N VAL A 234 15.01 7.84 16.28
CA VAL A 234 13.58 7.69 16.04
C VAL A 234 12.84 7.52 17.36
N ARG A 235 11.77 8.28 17.53
CA ARG A 235 10.83 8.18 18.64
C ARG A 235 9.44 7.82 18.12
N ARG A 236 8.75 6.94 18.85
CA ARG A 236 7.36 6.56 18.54
C ARG A 236 6.42 7.09 19.62
N TYR A 237 5.42 7.84 19.21
CA TYR A 237 4.33 8.29 20.05
C TYR A 237 3.04 7.57 19.66
N GLU A 238 2.28 7.11 20.64
CA GLU A 238 0.95 6.55 20.43
C GLU A 238 -0.11 7.67 20.33
N PRO A 239 -1.34 7.35 19.86
CA PRO A 239 -2.41 8.34 19.69
C PRO A 239 -2.82 9.10 20.97
N ASP A 240 -2.50 8.57 22.15
CA ASP A 240 -2.73 9.23 23.45
C ASP A 240 -1.56 10.13 23.90
N GLY A 241 -0.51 10.23 23.08
CA GLY A 241 0.71 10.99 23.36
C GLY A 241 1.76 10.23 24.16
N LEU A 242 1.54 8.95 24.50
CA LEU A 242 2.55 8.13 25.16
C LEU A 242 3.77 7.91 24.25
N LEU A 243 4.96 8.26 24.75
CA LEU A 243 6.24 7.86 24.12
C LEU A 243 6.45 6.35 24.35
N SER A 244 6.08 5.53 23.37
CA SER A 244 6.17 4.07 23.46
C SER A 244 7.56 3.52 23.11
N TYR A 245 8.36 4.27 22.37
CA TYR A 245 9.73 3.90 22.03
C TYR A 245 10.61 5.12 21.78
N ASP A 246 11.86 5.04 22.25
CA ASP A 246 12.94 6.00 21.96
C ASP A 246 14.23 5.22 21.68
N SER A 247 14.82 5.43 20.50
CA SER A 247 16.11 4.82 20.16
C SER A 247 17.30 5.43 20.91
N GLY A 248 17.13 6.62 21.50
CA GLY A 248 18.19 7.49 21.99
C GLY A 248 18.96 8.18 20.86
N ASP A 249 19.81 9.13 21.23
CA ASP A 249 20.72 9.81 20.30
C ASP A 249 21.68 8.82 19.63
N TYR A 250 22.17 9.20 18.45
CA TYR A 250 23.02 8.31 17.66
C TYR A 250 24.36 8.04 18.34
N VAL A 251 24.62 6.76 18.60
CA VAL A 251 25.94 6.21 18.95
C VAL A 251 26.09 4.91 18.19
N ASP A 252 27.07 4.83 17.29
CA ASP A 252 27.26 3.68 16.40
C ASP A 252 27.36 2.36 17.20
N GLY A 253 26.55 1.37 16.81
CA GLY A 253 26.45 0.08 17.51
C GLY A 253 25.71 0.11 18.85
N GLU A 254 25.37 1.27 19.41
CA GLU A 254 24.83 1.39 20.78
C GLU A 254 23.42 1.98 20.89
N SER A 255 23.10 3.07 20.19
CA SER A 255 21.81 3.78 20.26
C SER A 255 21.54 4.58 18.99
N GLY A 256 20.29 4.98 18.78
CA GLY A 256 19.87 5.68 17.57
C GLY A 256 19.64 4.76 16.38
N MET A 257 19.63 5.36 15.19
CA MET A 257 19.34 4.71 13.93
C MET A 257 20.03 5.41 12.76
N THR A 258 20.11 4.74 11.61
CA THR A 258 20.39 5.40 10.33
C THR A 258 19.16 5.40 9.44
N LEU A 259 18.86 6.52 8.79
CA LEU A 259 17.81 6.69 7.79
C LEU A 259 18.41 6.67 6.38
N LYS A 260 17.74 6.02 5.44
CA LYS A 260 18.16 5.96 4.03
C LYS A 260 16.93 5.97 3.12
N ILE A 261 16.98 6.67 1.98
CA ILE A 261 15.98 6.48 0.90
C ILE A 261 16.11 5.04 0.36
N ARG A 262 14.97 4.37 0.14
CA ARG A 262 14.93 2.99 -0.35
C ARG A 262 14.10 2.84 -1.61
N GLY A 263 14.04 1.61 -2.12
CA GLY A 263 13.29 1.28 -3.31
C GLY A 263 14.07 1.62 -4.58
N ASN A 264 13.41 1.42 -5.71
CA ASN A 264 13.95 1.69 -7.03
C ASN A 264 13.14 2.81 -7.67
N THR A 265 12.18 2.50 -8.52
CA THR A 265 11.29 3.49 -9.14
C THR A 265 10.53 4.34 -8.10
N SER A 266 10.15 3.75 -6.97
CA SER A 266 9.43 4.45 -5.88
C SER A 266 10.26 5.54 -5.20
N ALA A 267 11.59 5.48 -5.25
CA ALA A 267 12.47 6.53 -4.74
C ALA A 267 12.37 7.85 -5.53
N TRP A 268 11.80 7.83 -6.73
CA TRP A 268 11.64 9.02 -7.58
C TRP A 268 10.31 9.72 -7.40
N GLN A 269 9.40 9.13 -6.63
CA GLN A 269 8.14 9.77 -6.29
C GLN A 269 8.39 11.02 -5.43
N LEU A 270 7.40 11.91 -5.41
CA LEU A 270 7.42 13.13 -4.58
C LEU A 270 7.69 12.78 -3.11
N ARG A 271 6.97 11.77 -2.60
CA ARG A 271 7.16 11.20 -1.27
C ARG A 271 8.13 10.03 -1.32
N LYS A 272 9.27 10.17 -0.67
CA LYS A 272 10.33 9.14 -0.65
C LYS A 272 10.01 8.04 0.35
N PRO A 273 10.09 6.75 -0.02
CA PRO A 273 10.09 5.66 0.95
C PRO A 273 11.46 5.56 1.65
N TYR A 274 11.46 5.18 2.92
CA TYR A 274 12.68 5.12 3.74
C TYR A 274 12.94 3.72 4.30
N LYS A 275 14.21 3.43 4.56
CA LYS A 275 14.66 2.33 5.43
C LYS A 275 15.24 2.93 6.70
N ILE A 276 14.78 2.43 7.84
CA ILE A 276 15.34 2.71 9.16
C ILE A 276 16.17 1.48 9.56
N LYS A 277 17.45 1.71 9.91
CA LYS A 277 18.31 0.70 10.53
C LYS A 277 18.65 1.12 11.94
N LEU A 278 18.07 0.46 12.94
CA LEU A 278 18.34 0.73 14.35
C LEU A 278 19.74 0.22 14.76
N GLN A 279 20.41 0.91 15.68
CA GLN A 279 21.67 0.44 16.24
C GLN A 279 21.45 -0.74 17.20
N LYS A 280 20.36 -0.73 17.99
CA LYS A 280 19.87 -1.86 18.79
C LYS A 280 18.51 -2.36 18.29
N LYS A 281 18.29 -3.68 18.36
CA LYS A 281 17.04 -4.30 17.92
C LYS A 281 15.87 -3.84 18.79
N ALA A 282 14.78 -3.42 18.16
CA ALA A 282 13.51 -3.10 18.82
C ALA A 282 12.32 -3.42 17.90
N ASP A 283 11.13 -3.54 18.48
CA ASP A 283 9.89 -3.69 17.73
C ASP A 283 9.22 -2.33 17.53
N LEU A 284 9.37 -1.72 16.35
CA LEU A 284 8.76 -0.42 16.06
C LEU A 284 7.24 -0.48 15.92
N LEU A 285 6.65 -1.69 15.88
CA LEU A 285 5.19 -1.89 15.94
C LEU A 285 4.68 -2.04 17.39
N CYS A 286 5.58 -2.03 18.39
CA CYS A 286 5.24 -2.08 19.81
C CYS A 286 4.32 -3.24 20.22
N ARG A 287 4.52 -4.45 19.66
CA ARG A 287 3.68 -5.64 19.93
C ARG A 287 3.96 -6.30 21.30
N GLY A 288 4.96 -5.82 22.04
CA GLY A 288 5.21 -6.20 23.42
C GLY A 288 5.96 -7.52 23.64
N ASP A 289 6.53 -8.13 22.60
CA ASP A 289 7.34 -9.35 22.68
C ASP A 289 8.69 -9.17 21.98
N LYS A 290 9.78 -9.52 22.67
CA LYS A 290 11.16 -9.34 22.20
C LYS A 290 11.48 -10.17 20.96
N LYS A 291 10.75 -11.25 20.67
CA LYS A 291 10.99 -12.05 19.45
C LYS A 291 10.81 -11.22 18.18
N TYR A 292 9.99 -10.18 18.25
CA TYR A 292 9.71 -9.23 17.17
C TYR A 292 10.78 -8.14 17.01
N ASN A 293 11.75 -8.05 17.93
CA ASN A 293 12.77 -7.02 17.87
C ASN A 293 13.69 -7.23 16.66
N ASP A 294 13.83 -6.19 15.84
CA ASP A 294 14.71 -6.22 14.67
C ASP A 294 15.41 -4.87 14.45
N LYS A 295 16.47 -4.87 13.64
CA LYS A 295 17.16 -3.62 13.28
C LYS A 295 16.55 -2.98 12.03
N ASN A 296 15.98 -3.76 11.12
CA ASN A 296 15.58 -3.30 9.79
C ASN A 296 14.07 -3.08 9.73
N TRP A 297 13.70 -1.82 9.51
CA TRP A 297 12.32 -1.35 9.39
C TRP A 297 12.17 -0.49 8.14
N VAL A 298 10.98 -0.46 7.57
CA VAL A 298 10.74 0.26 6.31
C VAL A 298 9.50 1.14 6.42
N LEU A 299 9.59 2.32 5.84
CA LEU A 299 8.49 3.27 5.68
C LEU A 299 8.12 3.29 4.20
N LEU A 300 7.00 2.66 3.87
CA LEU A 300 6.53 2.56 2.50
C LEU A 300 5.49 3.64 2.22
N ASN A 301 5.52 4.21 1.02
CA ASN A 301 4.49 5.12 0.55
C ASN A 301 3.31 4.33 -0.01
N ASP A 302 2.25 4.15 0.78
CA ASP A 302 1.05 3.39 0.39
C ASP A 302 -0.13 4.32 0.08
N TYR A 303 -0.05 5.01 -1.07
CA TYR A 303 -1.00 6.06 -1.43
C TYR A 303 -2.45 5.57 -1.64
N ASP A 304 -2.62 4.32 -2.06
CA ASP A 304 -3.92 3.73 -2.43
C ASP A 304 -4.32 2.53 -1.57
N MET A 305 -3.66 2.37 -0.41
CA MET A 305 -3.81 1.27 0.56
C MET A 305 -3.53 -0.13 0.00
N MET A 306 -2.86 -0.19 -1.15
CA MET A 306 -2.59 -1.43 -1.89
C MET A 306 -1.55 -2.29 -1.21
N LEU A 307 -0.51 -1.67 -0.64
CA LEU A 307 0.54 -2.42 0.03
C LEU A 307 -0.04 -3.15 1.23
N ARG A 308 -0.81 -2.47 2.08
CA ARG A 308 -1.49 -3.10 3.22
C ARG A 308 -2.46 -4.19 2.77
N ASN A 309 -3.28 -3.94 1.74
CA ASN A 309 -4.25 -4.92 1.26
C ASN A 309 -3.54 -6.18 0.71
N GLY A 310 -2.39 -6.02 0.05
CA GLY A 310 -1.54 -7.14 -0.37
C GLY A 310 -0.98 -7.94 0.80
N MET A 311 -0.55 -7.28 1.89
CA MET A 311 -0.15 -7.96 3.13
C MET A 311 -1.33 -8.74 3.75
N TRP A 312 -2.55 -8.21 3.70
CA TRP A 312 -3.71 -8.96 4.17
C TRP A 312 -4.01 -10.17 3.29
N VAL A 313 -3.88 -10.08 1.97
CA VAL A 313 -4.02 -11.25 1.10
C VAL A 313 -2.95 -12.29 1.41
N ASN A 314 -1.70 -11.87 1.62
CA ASN A 314 -0.58 -12.71 2.07
C ASN A 314 -0.92 -13.51 3.34
N GLU A 315 -1.47 -12.85 4.35
CA GLU A 315 -1.95 -13.50 5.58
C GLU A 315 -3.09 -14.50 5.30
N LEU A 316 -4.08 -14.09 4.50
CA LEU A 316 -5.29 -14.89 4.26
C LEU A 316 -5.03 -16.12 3.41
N VAL A 317 -4.03 -16.07 2.51
CA VAL A 317 -3.55 -17.22 1.74
C VAL A 317 -2.46 -18.01 2.48
N GLY A 318 -2.18 -17.69 3.75
CA GLY A 318 -1.41 -18.55 4.65
C GLY A 318 0.03 -18.84 4.23
N LEU A 319 0.75 -17.85 3.69
CA LEU A 319 2.20 -18.00 3.44
C LEU A 319 2.98 -18.12 4.74
N ASP A 320 4.20 -18.67 4.65
CA ASP A 320 5.05 -18.97 5.81
C ASP A 320 5.29 -17.74 6.71
N TRP A 321 5.36 -16.55 6.12
CA TRP A 321 5.46 -15.30 6.84
C TRP A 321 4.75 -14.16 6.11
N THR A 322 3.96 -13.39 6.86
CA THR A 322 3.39 -12.12 6.41
C THR A 322 4.03 -10.95 7.15
N PRO A 323 4.65 -10.00 6.44
CA PRO A 323 5.17 -8.78 7.03
C PRO A 323 4.07 -8.05 7.80
N GLN A 324 4.32 -7.80 9.09
CA GLN A 324 3.42 -6.99 9.88
C GLN A 324 3.63 -5.51 9.58
N CYS A 325 2.54 -4.74 9.51
CA CYS A 325 2.58 -3.33 9.16
C CYS A 325 1.48 -2.52 9.85
N GLN A 326 1.71 -1.20 9.95
CA GLN A 326 0.77 -0.24 10.52
C GLN A 326 0.96 1.13 9.85
N TYR A 327 -0.14 1.87 9.64
CA TYR A 327 -0.04 3.26 9.21
C TYR A 327 0.46 4.15 10.35
N VAL A 328 1.40 5.03 10.02
CA VAL A 328 1.99 5.99 10.96
C VAL A 328 2.14 7.35 10.29
N ASN A 329 2.03 8.41 11.08
CA ASN A 329 2.48 9.74 10.69
C ASN A 329 3.99 9.83 10.87
N VAL A 330 4.69 10.36 9.88
CA VAL A 330 6.15 10.52 9.94
C VAL A 330 6.51 11.99 9.99
N ARG A 331 7.43 12.34 10.88
CA ARG A 331 8.10 13.64 10.93
C ARG A 331 9.61 13.40 10.82
N ILE A 332 10.31 14.19 10.02
CA ILE A 332 11.77 14.15 9.88
C ILE A 332 12.27 15.58 10.09
N ASN A 333 13.20 15.77 11.03
CA ASN A 333 13.82 17.07 11.32
C ASN A 333 12.80 18.17 11.66
N GLY A 334 11.71 17.79 12.32
CA GLY A 334 10.61 18.71 12.67
C GLY A 334 9.62 18.97 11.54
N GLU A 335 9.85 18.44 10.33
CA GLU A 335 8.94 18.54 9.19
C GLU A 335 8.06 17.30 9.07
N TYR A 336 6.76 17.50 8.95
CA TYR A 336 5.81 16.46 8.65
C TYR A 336 6.01 15.92 7.23
N ARG A 337 6.19 14.60 7.13
CA ARG A 337 6.41 13.89 5.85
C ARG A 337 5.15 13.19 5.35
N GLY A 338 4.10 13.07 6.16
CA GLY A 338 2.86 12.41 5.80
C GLY A 338 2.65 11.01 6.38
N VAL A 339 1.59 10.35 5.93
CA VAL A 339 1.21 8.97 6.32
C VAL A 339 2.04 7.93 5.57
N TYR A 340 2.81 7.12 6.28
CA TYR A 340 3.54 5.98 5.73
C TYR A 340 3.02 4.66 6.29
N LEU A 341 3.23 3.58 5.55
CA LEU A 341 3.07 2.22 6.07
C LEU A 341 4.41 1.78 6.69
N LEU A 342 4.49 1.80 8.03
CA LEU A 342 5.59 1.20 8.77
C LEU A 342 5.46 -0.31 8.67
N CYS A 343 6.49 -0.99 8.19
CA CYS A 343 6.46 -2.43 7.93
C CYS A 343 7.76 -3.11 8.32
N GLU A 344 7.67 -4.39 8.68
CA GLU A 344 8.83 -5.28 8.79
C GLU A 344 9.55 -5.43 7.44
N ALA A 345 10.87 -5.50 7.46
CA ALA A 345 11.66 -5.85 6.28
C ALA A 345 11.74 -7.37 6.07
N VAL A 346 11.85 -7.80 4.81
CA VAL A 346 12.10 -9.20 4.44
C VAL A 346 13.47 -9.62 4.94
N GLU A 347 13.48 -10.45 5.98
CA GLU A 347 14.68 -10.84 6.73
C GLU A 347 14.49 -12.23 7.32
N ARG A 348 15.60 -12.89 7.66
CA ARG A 348 15.60 -14.15 8.41
C ARG A 348 15.31 -13.90 9.89
N ASN A 349 14.33 -14.60 10.45
CA ASN A 349 14.16 -14.77 11.90
C ASN A 349 13.44 -16.10 12.15
N THR A 350 14.06 -17.00 12.90
CA THR A 350 13.56 -18.36 13.15
C THR A 350 12.32 -18.42 14.04
N ASP A 351 12.04 -17.34 14.79
CA ASP A 351 10.99 -17.32 15.80
C ASP A 351 9.72 -16.61 15.34
N CYS A 352 9.82 -15.69 14.36
CA CYS A 352 8.68 -14.88 13.95
C CYS A 352 8.71 -14.30 12.52
N ARG A 353 9.73 -14.59 11.69
CA ARG A 353 9.75 -14.20 10.27
C ARG A 353 10.01 -15.41 9.38
N ILE A 354 10.77 -15.24 8.30
CA ILE A 354 11.15 -16.34 7.42
C ILE A 354 12.12 -17.25 8.17
N ASN A 355 11.61 -18.43 8.54
CA ASN A 355 12.36 -19.42 9.31
C ASN A 355 13.30 -20.20 8.39
N VAL A 356 14.60 -19.91 8.51
CA VAL A 356 15.68 -20.57 7.77
C VAL A 356 16.79 -20.92 8.77
N SER A 357 17.41 -22.08 8.63
CA SER A 357 18.57 -22.50 9.42
C SER A 357 19.83 -21.69 9.05
N LYS A 358 20.99 -22.03 9.60
CA LYS A 358 22.26 -21.39 9.22
C LYS A 358 22.82 -21.88 7.88
N THR A 359 22.37 -23.04 7.39
CA THR A 359 22.82 -23.61 6.10
C THR A 359 21.80 -23.43 4.98
N GLY A 360 20.65 -22.81 5.28
CA GLY A 360 19.65 -22.43 4.29
C GLY A 360 19.87 -21.03 3.71
N PHE A 361 18.95 -20.59 2.86
CA PHE A 361 19.02 -19.28 2.21
C PHE A 361 17.66 -18.61 2.00
N ILE A 362 17.68 -17.30 1.78
CA ILE A 362 16.58 -16.48 1.27
C ILE A 362 17.12 -15.65 0.10
N VAL A 363 16.56 -15.84 -1.08
CA VAL A 363 16.93 -15.11 -2.30
C VAL A 363 15.71 -14.45 -2.95
N GLU A 364 15.96 -13.41 -3.74
CA GLU A 364 14.98 -12.68 -4.53
C GLU A 364 15.32 -12.84 -6.01
N LEU A 365 14.34 -13.22 -6.85
CA LEU A 365 14.50 -13.08 -8.30
C LEU A 365 14.28 -11.62 -8.66
N ASP A 366 15.39 -10.89 -8.79
CA ASP A 366 15.45 -9.44 -8.71
C ASP A 366 15.71 -8.84 -10.09
N ALA A 367 14.91 -7.85 -10.49
CA ALA A 367 15.05 -7.13 -11.75
C ALA A 367 16.18 -6.08 -11.70
N TYR A 368 16.58 -5.70 -10.49
CA TYR A 368 17.55 -4.65 -10.19
C TYR A 368 18.91 -5.21 -9.74
N TRP A 369 19.13 -6.52 -9.92
CA TRP A 369 20.34 -7.27 -9.56
C TRP A 369 21.65 -6.61 -10.02
N TRP A 370 21.61 -5.89 -11.15
CA TRP A 370 22.75 -5.21 -11.76
C TRP A 370 23.27 -4.06 -10.88
N ASN A 371 22.50 -3.64 -9.88
CA ASN A 371 22.83 -2.58 -8.93
C ASN A 371 23.25 -3.11 -7.54
N GLU A 372 23.50 -4.41 -7.40
CA GLU A 372 23.91 -5.06 -6.14
C GLU A 372 25.43 -5.25 -6.03
N GLY A 373 26.24 -4.54 -6.84
CA GLY A 373 27.70 -4.56 -6.72
C GLY A 373 28.36 -5.93 -6.94
N GLY A 374 27.71 -6.83 -7.67
CA GLY A 374 28.16 -8.22 -7.86
C GLY A 374 27.57 -9.24 -6.88
N ALA A 375 26.72 -8.81 -5.94
CA ALA A 375 26.08 -9.66 -4.94
C ALA A 375 24.85 -10.43 -5.45
N TYR A 376 25.06 -11.23 -6.50
CA TYR A 376 24.00 -12.05 -7.11
C TYR A 376 24.54 -13.37 -7.66
N VAL A 377 23.64 -14.32 -7.93
CA VAL A 377 23.93 -15.51 -8.75
C VAL A 377 23.09 -15.52 -10.04
N PRO A 378 23.63 -16.01 -11.17
CA PRO A 378 22.93 -15.97 -12.46
C PRO A 378 21.63 -16.80 -12.51
N SER A 379 20.63 -16.29 -13.22
CA SER A 379 19.40 -16.99 -13.62
C SER A 379 19.45 -17.35 -15.12
N THR A 380 18.70 -18.36 -15.55
CA THR A 380 18.43 -18.63 -16.98
C THR A 380 17.57 -17.56 -17.64
N LEU A 381 16.99 -16.64 -16.85
CA LEU A 381 16.26 -15.46 -17.31
C LEU A 381 17.16 -14.21 -17.44
N ALA A 382 18.47 -14.35 -17.22
CA ALA A 382 19.42 -13.28 -17.49
C ALA A 382 19.36 -12.84 -18.97
N PRO A 383 19.62 -11.56 -19.29
CA PRO A 383 20.02 -10.46 -18.40
C PRO A 383 18.87 -9.74 -17.66
N VAL A 384 17.63 -10.24 -17.75
CA VAL A 384 16.45 -9.55 -17.21
C VAL A 384 16.36 -9.69 -15.69
N TRP A 385 16.56 -10.90 -15.17
CA TRP A 385 16.61 -11.16 -13.73
C TRP A 385 17.84 -11.98 -13.35
N ASN A 386 18.29 -11.81 -12.11
CA ASN A 386 19.21 -12.71 -11.40
C ASN A 386 18.76 -12.85 -9.94
N TYR A 387 19.41 -13.73 -9.18
CA TYR A 387 19.07 -13.95 -7.78
C TYR A 387 19.95 -13.10 -6.86
N THR A 388 19.35 -12.21 -6.09
CA THR A 388 20.01 -11.42 -5.03
C THR A 388 19.70 -11.99 -3.66
N PHE A 389 20.52 -11.68 -2.65
CA PHE A 389 20.48 -12.35 -1.35
C PHE A 389 19.83 -11.47 -0.28
N LYS A 390 18.89 -12.06 0.48
CA LYS A 390 18.42 -11.52 1.76
C LYS A 390 19.00 -12.28 2.95
N TYR A 391 19.36 -13.56 2.74
CA TYR A 391 20.13 -14.33 3.70
C TYR A 391 20.85 -15.51 3.02
N PRO A 392 22.09 -15.83 3.42
CA PRO A 392 22.98 -15.00 4.25
C PRO A 392 23.41 -13.72 3.52
N ASP A 393 24.07 -12.80 4.21
CA ASP A 393 24.67 -11.63 3.59
C ASP A 393 25.74 -12.11 2.58
N PHE A 394 25.66 -11.65 1.32
CA PHE A 394 26.47 -12.19 0.23
C PHE A 394 27.99 -12.07 0.46
N GLU A 395 28.40 -10.98 1.11
CA GLU A 395 29.80 -10.72 1.46
C GLU A 395 30.34 -11.69 2.53
N ASP A 396 29.45 -12.27 3.35
CA ASP A 396 29.81 -13.24 4.39
C ASP A 396 29.87 -14.68 3.86
N MET A 397 29.50 -14.91 2.59
CA MET A 397 29.49 -16.23 1.97
C MET A 397 30.82 -16.59 1.32
N ASP A 398 31.27 -17.84 1.51
CA ASP A 398 32.35 -18.42 0.72
C ASP A 398 31.89 -18.81 -0.70
N ASN A 399 32.85 -19.14 -1.57
CA ASN A 399 32.56 -19.52 -2.96
C ASN A 399 31.74 -20.81 -3.05
N ALA A 400 31.91 -21.75 -2.11
CA ALA A 400 31.18 -23.02 -2.14
C ALA A 400 29.69 -22.81 -1.83
N ALA A 401 29.36 -21.94 -0.86
CA ALA A 401 28.00 -21.54 -0.55
C ALA A 401 27.35 -20.78 -1.71
N LYS A 402 28.09 -19.88 -2.37
CA LYS A 402 27.61 -19.15 -3.57
C LYS A 402 27.31 -20.11 -4.71
N SER A 403 28.22 -21.04 -5.02
CA SER A 403 28.02 -22.08 -6.04
C SER A 403 26.86 -23.02 -5.70
N TYR A 404 26.71 -23.41 -4.44
CA TYR A 404 25.60 -24.24 -4.00
C TYR A 404 24.24 -23.58 -4.30
N VAL A 405 24.06 -22.30 -3.95
CA VAL A 405 22.81 -21.59 -4.23
C VAL A 405 22.58 -21.46 -5.74
N ALA A 406 23.62 -21.14 -6.51
CA ALA A 406 23.53 -21.09 -7.97
C ALA A 406 23.07 -22.43 -8.58
N ASP A 407 23.64 -23.55 -8.13
CA ASP A 407 23.29 -24.89 -8.60
C ASP A 407 21.87 -25.30 -8.20
N VAL A 408 21.42 -24.92 -7.00
CA VAL A 408 20.04 -25.15 -6.55
C VAL A 408 19.05 -24.37 -7.41
N MET A 409 19.29 -23.07 -7.62
CA MET A 409 18.37 -22.21 -8.38
C MET A 409 18.35 -22.55 -9.88
N MET A 410 19.50 -22.94 -10.47
CA MET A 410 19.55 -23.45 -11.83
C MET A 410 18.75 -24.75 -11.99
N ARG A 411 18.89 -25.70 -11.05
CA ARG A 411 18.10 -26.94 -11.08
C ARG A 411 16.62 -26.66 -10.93
N TYR A 412 16.24 -25.75 -10.04
CA TYR A 412 14.87 -25.28 -9.89
C TYR A 412 14.29 -24.80 -11.22
N GLU A 413 14.96 -23.88 -11.92
CA GLU A 413 14.44 -23.31 -13.18
C GLU A 413 14.28 -24.34 -14.32
N LEU A 414 15.14 -25.37 -14.33
CA LEU A 414 15.10 -26.44 -15.35
C LEU A 414 14.11 -27.57 -15.01
N SER A 415 13.71 -27.67 -13.75
CA SER A 415 12.93 -28.81 -13.24
C SER A 415 11.53 -28.97 -13.84
N PRO A 416 10.78 -27.91 -14.23
CA PRO A 416 9.49 -28.10 -14.91
C PRO A 416 9.60 -28.88 -16.23
N SER A 417 10.66 -28.61 -17.00
CA SER A 417 10.92 -29.27 -18.29
C SER A 417 11.38 -30.71 -18.13
N LYS A 418 12.04 -31.03 -17.02
CA LYS A 418 12.44 -32.41 -16.66
C LYS A 418 11.30 -33.20 -16.02
N GLY A 419 10.35 -32.51 -15.39
CA GLY A 419 9.23 -33.12 -14.67
C GLY A 419 9.58 -33.57 -13.24
N ASP A 420 10.71 -33.15 -12.69
CA ASP A 420 11.23 -33.49 -11.34
C ASP A 420 11.09 -32.32 -10.34
N TYR A 421 10.30 -31.29 -10.69
CA TYR A 421 10.19 -30.07 -9.89
C TYR A 421 9.69 -30.29 -8.47
N ASP A 422 8.83 -31.27 -8.24
CA ASP A 422 8.26 -31.57 -6.92
C ASP A 422 9.27 -32.24 -5.98
N GLU A 423 10.43 -32.68 -6.46
CA GLU A 423 11.57 -33.04 -5.62
C GLU A 423 12.28 -31.80 -5.05
N LEU A 424 12.21 -30.66 -5.77
CA LEU A 424 12.92 -29.43 -5.45
C LEU A 424 12.06 -28.37 -4.78
N ILE A 425 10.78 -28.26 -5.14
CA ILE A 425 9.87 -27.21 -4.65
C ILE A 425 8.75 -27.78 -3.78
N ASP A 426 8.33 -27.00 -2.80
CA ASP A 426 7.06 -27.22 -2.12
C ASP A 426 5.91 -26.67 -2.99
N CYS A 427 5.21 -27.58 -3.68
CA CYS A 427 4.13 -27.21 -4.59
C CYS A 427 2.97 -26.47 -3.90
N GLU A 428 2.67 -26.76 -2.63
CA GLU A 428 1.59 -26.10 -1.89
C GLU A 428 1.98 -24.65 -1.55
N SER A 429 3.23 -24.40 -1.16
CA SER A 429 3.77 -23.05 -0.96
C SER A 429 3.76 -22.22 -2.25
N PHE A 430 4.18 -22.82 -3.38
CA PHE A 430 4.13 -22.15 -4.69
C PHE A 430 2.69 -21.87 -5.15
N ALA A 431 1.76 -22.78 -4.85
CA ALA A 431 0.33 -22.62 -5.16
C ALA A 431 -0.30 -21.49 -4.34
N ALA A 432 -0.03 -21.44 -3.03
CA ALA A 432 -0.51 -20.38 -2.14
C ALA A 432 -0.07 -18.99 -2.64
N TRP A 433 1.20 -18.86 -3.02
CA TRP A 433 1.77 -17.61 -3.53
C TRP A 433 1.11 -17.18 -4.84
N LEU A 434 0.96 -18.11 -5.80
CA LEU A 434 0.33 -17.80 -7.09
C LEU A 434 -1.15 -17.43 -6.91
N ILE A 435 -1.90 -18.14 -6.06
CA ILE A 435 -3.30 -17.84 -5.75
C ILE A 435 -3.42 -16.45 -5.13
N GLY A 436 -2.50 -16.05 -4.26
CA GLY A 436 -2.44 -14.68 -3.72
C GLY A 436 -2.35 -13.63 -4.82
N HIS A 437 -1.43 -13.80 -5.77
CA HIS A 437 -1.31 -12.90 -6.93
C HIS A 437 -2.50 -12.98 -7.88
N ASP A 438 -3.16 -14.13 -8.02
CA ASP A 438 -4.41 -14.26 -8.79
C ASP A 438 -5.57 -13.52 -8.15
N ILE A 439 -5.68 -13.53 -6.81
CA ILE A 439 -6.68 -12.77 -6.07
C ILE A 439 -6.40 -11.26 -6.19
N LEU A 440 -5.13 -10.87 -6.11
CA LEU A 440 -4.70 -9.49 -6.30
C LEU A 440 -4.86 -9.04 -7.76
N GLY A 441 -4.75 -9.94 -8.74
CA GLY A 441 -4.70 -9.60 -10.16
C GLY A 441 -3.49 -8.73 -10.51
N THR A 442 -2.32 -9.16 -10.06
CA THR A 442 -1.03 -8.48 -10.25
C THR A 442 -0.67 -8.37 -11.73
N LEU A 443 -0.40 -7.15 -12.20
CA LEU A 443 0.04 -6.87 -13.57
C LEU A 443 1.56 -6.90 -13.71
N ASP A 444 2.29 -6.33 -12.76
CA ASP A 444 3.76 -6.30 -12.83
C ASP A 444 4.33 -7.53 -12.13
N TYR A 445 4.59 -8.58 -12.92
CA TYR A 445 5.22 -9.78 -12.40
C TYR A 445 6.72 -9.58 -12.12
N GLY A 446 7.39 -8.64 -12.80
CA GLY A 446 8.78 -8.26 -12.52
C GLY A 446 8.91 -7.48 -11.21
N GLY A 447 7.89 -6.69 -10.90
CA GLY A 447 7.71 -5.96 -9.63
C GLY A 447 7.00 -6.75 -8.53
N SER A 448 6.81 -8.07 -8.68
CA SER A 448 6.21 -8.90 -7.61
C SER A 448 7.22 -9.33 -6.53
N ASN A 449 8.49 -8.93 -6.66
CA ASN A 449 9.60 -9.18 -5.74
C ASN A 449 9.58 -10.62 -5.20
N MET A 450 9.85 -11.54 -6.14
CA MET A 450 9.72 -12.98 -5.97
C MET A 450 10.77 -13.54 -5.00
N TYR A 451 10.42 -13.62 -3.71
CA TYR A 451 11.25 -14.26 -2.71
C TYR A 451 11.15 -15.80 -2.76
N PHE A 452 12.28 -16.43 -2.44
CA PHE A 452 12.43 -17.88 -2.29
C PHE A 452 13.16 -18.16 -0.99
N SER A 453 12.79 -19.24 -0.31
CA SER A 453 13.54 -19.75 0.83
C SER A 453 13.80 -21.24 0.69
N LYS A 454 14.91 -21.71 1.25
CA LYS A 454 15.18 -23.13 1.51
C LYS A 454 15.67 -23.23 2.94
N TYR A 455 15.01 -24.06 3.75
CA TYR A 455 15.23 -24.07 5.21
C TYR A 455 16.67 -24.45 5.59
N ASP A 456 17.25 -25.45 4.95
CA ASP A 456 18.63 -25.91 5.16
C ASP A 456 19.20 -26.47 3.85
N ASP A 457 20.41 -27.02 3.89
CA ASP A 457 21.10 -27.64 2.77
C ASP A 457 20.81 -29.14 2.57
N THR A 458 19.86 -29.71 3.33
CA THR A 458 19.52 -31.13 3.22
C THR A 458 18.69 -31.42 1.95
N PRO A 459 18.77 -32.65 1.39
CA PRO A 459 17.93 -33.05 0.25
C PRO A 459 16.43 -33.04 0.53
N SER A 460 16.02 -33.21 1.79
CA SER A 460 14.60 -33.17 2.20
C SER A 460 14.01 -31.75 2.22
N SER A 461 14.85 -30.73 2.35
CA SER A 461 14.40 -29.35 2.43
C SER A 461 14.14 -28.78 1.04
N LYS A 462 12.87 -28.45 0.76
CA LYS A 462 12.42 -27.93 -0.52
C LYS A 462 12.44 -26.41 -0.57
N ILE A 463 12.52 -25.86 -1.78
CA ILE A 463 12.38 -24.44 -2.06
C ILE A 463 10.91 -24.05 -1.85
N ARG A 464 10.68 -22.92 -1.17
CA ARG A 464 9.36 -22.39 -0.82
C ARG A 464 9.23 -20.95 -1.29
N ARG A 465 7.98 -20.48 -1.37
CA ARG A 465 7.59 -19.07 -1.49
C ARG A 465 7.20 -18.56 -0.11
N PRO A 466 8.12 -17.93 0.64
CA PRO A 466 7.87 -17.63 2.04
C PRO A 466 6.89 -16.47 2.25
N THR A 467 6.79 -15.56 1.27
CA THR A 467 6.01 -14.32 1.39
C THR A 467 5.75 -13.68 0.03
N MET A 468 4.79 -12.75 -0.04
CA MET A 468 4.59 -11.82 -1.14
C MET A 468 5.04 -10.41 -0.75
N TRP A 469 5.45 -9.61 -1.73
CA TRP A 469 5.85 -8.22 -1.54
C TRP A 469 5.52 -7.42 -2.80
N ASP A 470 5.49 -6.09 -2.66
CA ASP A 470 5.31 -5.11 -3.75
C ASP A 470 4.01 -5.27 -4.55
N PHE A 471 3.00 -4.52 -4.10
CA PHE A 471 1.61 -4.70 -4.48
C PHE A 471 1.03 -3.52 -5.25
N ASP A 472 1.87 -2.60 -5.72
CA ASP A 472 1.47 -1.38 -6.43
C ASP A 472 0.74 -1.69 -7.75
N SER A 473 1.06 -2.82 -8.40
CA SER A 473 0.41 -3.31 -9.61
C SER A 473 -0.77 -4.27 -9.36
N SER A 474 -1.30 -4.31 -8.14
CA SER A 474 -2.51 -5.08 -7.80
C SER A 474 -3.78 -4.40 -8.30
N GLU A 475 -4.84 -5.19 -8.42
CA GLU A 475 -6.18 -4.80 -8.88
C GLU A 475 -6.23 -4.32 -10.35
N GLN A 476 -5.41 -4.93 -11.22
CA GLN A 476 -5.23 -4.49 -12.61
C GLN A 476 -5.76 -5.50 -13.64
N THR A 477 -5.61 -6.81 -13.42
CA THR A 477 -5.96 -7.86 -14.42
C THR A 477 -7.39 -8.40 -14.26
N LYS A 478 -8.42 -7.54 -14.39
CA LYS A 478 -9.81 -7.86 -14.02
C LYS A 478 -10.34 -9.20 -14.56
N ASP A 479 -10.23 -9.41 -15.86
CA ASP A 479 -10.80 -10.56 -16.58
C ASP A 479 -9.72 -11.53 -17.11
N ALA A 480 -8.54 -11.53 -16.48
CA ALA A 480 -7.39 -12.37 -16.84
C ALA A 480 -6.66 -12.92 -15.61
N TRP A 481 -5.86 -13.97 -15.79
CA TRP A 481 -4.92 -14.45 -14.77
C TRP A 481 -3.89 -13.36 -14.45
N CYS A 482 -3.29 -13.40 -13.26
CA CYS A 482 -2.20 -12.48 -12.96
C CYS A 482 -1.00 -12.78 -13.88
N ASN A 483 -0.15 -11.77 -14.11
CA ASN A 483 1.01 -11.96 -14.98
C ASN A 483 2.09 -12.85 -14.36
N SER A 484 2.00 -13.19 -13.08
CA SER A 484 2.89 -14.15 -12.43
C SER A 484 2.69 -15.59 -12.96
N HIS A 485 1.68 -15.85 -13.79
CA HIS A 485 1.56 -17.12 -14.54
C HIS A 485 2.63 -17.29 -15.63
N LEU A 486 3.36 -16.25 -16.01
CA LEU A 486 4.36 -16.29 -17.08
C LEU A 486 5.69 -16.97 -16.61
N TYR A 487 6.52 -17.37 -17.59
CA TYR A 487 7.90 -17.88 -17.45
C TYR A 487 8.13 -19.21 -16.73
N TYR A 488 7.85 -19.27 -15.44
CA TYR A 488 8.10 -20.48 -14.63
C TYR A 488 6.79 -21.23 -14.38
N TYR A 489 5.72 -20.50 -14.05
CA TYR A 489 4.43 -21.09 -13.72
C TYR A 489 3.75 -21.69 -14.95
N ASP A 490 3.83 -21.06 -16.13
CA ASP A 490 3.37 -21.63 -17.40
C ASP A 490 4.00 -23.00 -17.68
N LYS A 491 5.29 -23.17 -17.39
CA LYS A 491 6.01 -24.44 -17.50
C LYS A 491 5.55 -25.46 -16.46
N LEU A 492 5.22 -25.04 -15.23
CA LEU A 492 4.64 -25.93 -14.22
C LEU A 492 3.26 -26.46 -14.65
N PHE A 493 2.38 -25.59 -15.15
CA PHE A 493 1.08 -26.00 -15.67
C PHE A 493 1.21 -26.89 -16.92
N GLY A 494 2.19 -26.59 -17.78
CA GLY A 494 2.50 -27.34 -19.00
C GLY A 494 3.28 -28.64 -18.78
N SER A 495 3.81 -28.89 -17.58
CA SER A 495 4.58 -30.11 -17.29
C SER A 495 3.71 -31.37 -17.34
N ASN A 496 4.34 -32.51 -17.64
CA ASN A 496 3.67 -33.82 -17.55
C ASN A 496 3.47 -34.25 -16.10
N ASN A 497 4.33 -33.79 -15.19
CA ASN A 497 4.13 -33.96 -13.75
C ASN A 497 3.01 -33.01 -13.30
N ASN A 498 1.99 -33.55 -12.62
CA ASN A 498 0.79 -32.84 -12.20
C ASN A 498 0.81 -32.37 -10.74
N ALA A 499 1.89 -32.61 -10.00
CA ALA A 499 1.97 -32.27 -8.57
C ALA A 499 1.60 -30.81 -8.30
N PHE A 500 2.10 -29.87 -9.10
CA PHE A 500 1.77 -28.45 -8.94
C PHE A 500 0.31 -28.13 -9.26
N VAL A 501 -0.22 -28.63 -10.39
CA VAL A 501 -1.63 -28.39 -10.78
C VAL A 501 -2.59 -28.92 -9.71
N ARG A 502 -2.25 -30.07 -9.10
CA ARG A 502 -3.01 -30.62 -7.96
C ARG A 502 -2.93 -29.73 -6.73
N ALA A 503 -1.74 -29.29 -6.35
CA ALA A 503 -1.57 -28.37 -5.23
C ALA A 503 -2.36 -27.09 -5.45
N TYR A 504 -2.24 -26.47 -6.62
CA TYR A 504 -2.98 -25.25 -7.00
C TYR A 504 -4.50 -25.42 -6.92
N ALA A 505 -5.05 -26.50 -7.50
CA ALA A 505 -6.48 -26.80 -7.41
C ALA A 505 -6.96 -27.02 -5.96
N ARG A 506 -6.18 -27.77 -5.18
CA ARG A 506 -6.52 -28.12 -3.79
C ARG A 506 -6.47 -26.91 -2.88
N TYR A 507 -5.44 -26.09 -3.05
CA TYR A 507 -5.26 -24.86 -2.28
C TYR A 507 -6.38 -23.86 -2.57
N TRP A 508 -6.83 -23.76 -3.83
CA TRP A 508 -8.00 -22.97 -4.17
C TRP A 508 -9.27 -23.46 -3.47
N GLN A 509 -9.57 -24.77 -3.51
CA GLN A 509 -10.74 -25.33 -2.86
C GLN A 509 -10.74 -25.06 -1.35
N ASN A 510 -9.60 -25.32 -0.69
CA ASN A 510 -9.49 -25.29 0.76
C ASN A 510 -9.34 -23.87 1.34
N THR A 511 -8.69 -22.96 0.61
CA THR A 511 -8.29 -21.65 1.15
C THR A 511 -8.67 -20.53 0.19
N GLY A 512 -8.15 -20.58 -1.06
CA GLY A 512 -8.24 -19.47 -2.02
C GLY A 512 -9.67 -18.98 -2.29
N SER A 513 -10.64 -19.91 -2.37
CA SER A 513 -12.04 -19.62 -2.70
C SER A 513 -12.75 -18.67 -1.73
N THR A 514 -12.24 -18.56 -0.50
CA THR A 514 -12.80 -17.73 0.58
C THR A 514 -12.11 -16.38 0.75
N VAL A 515 -10.91 -16.19 0.18
CA VAL A 515 -10.05 -15.05 0.50
C VAL A 515 -10.68 -13.72 0.07
N CYS A 516 -11.30 -13.65 -1.11
CA CYS A 516 -11.96 -12.42 -1.56
C CYS A 516 -13.09 -11.98 -0.61
N ASP A 517 -13.90 -12.92 -0.10
CA ASP A 517 -14.98 -12.60 0.84
C ASP A 517 -14.42 -12.09 2.17
N ARG A 518 -13.36 -12.74 2.66
CA ARG A 518 -12.64 -12.31 3.88
C ARG A 518 -11.99 -10.94 3.70
N MET A 519 -11.49 -10.62 2.50
CA MET A 519 -10.98 -9.29 2.17
C MET A 519 -12.09 -8.24 2.19
N VAL A 520 -13.26 -8.52 1.59
CA VAL A 520 -14.42 -7.62 1.64
C VAL A 520 -14.84 -7.37 3.10
N GLU A 521 -14.95 -8.42 3.91
CA GLU A 521 -15.27 -8.31 5.34
C GLU A 521 -14.23 -7.46 6.10
N ARG A 522 -12.94 -7.70 5.88
CA ARG A 522 -11.85 -6.96 6.52
C ARG A 522 -11.83 -5.48 6.12
N LEU A 523 -12.07 -5.18 4.85
CA LEU A 523 -12.16 -3.81 4.34
C LEU A 523 -13.36 -3.06 4.92
N THR A 524 -14.53 -3.71 5.01
CA THR A 524 -15.73 -3.13 5.64
C THR A 524 -15.48 -2.82 7.10
N ARG A 525 -14.92 -3.77 7.87
CA ARG A 525 -14.56 -3.55 9.28
C ARG A 525 -13.55 -2.42 9.47
N PHE A 526 -12.54 -2.36 8.60
CA PHE A 526 -11.57 -1.28 8.65
C PHE A 526 -12.23 0.08 8.46
N GLN A 527 -13.18 0.22 7.52
CA GLN A 527 -13.87 1.49 7.28
C GLN A 527 -14.71 1.98 8.48
N GLU A 528 -15.12 1.07 9.36
CA GLU A 528 -15.84 1.37 10.61
C GLU A 528 -14.89 1.62 11.80
N SER A 529 -13.59 1.46 11.61
CA SER A 529 -12.61 1.52 12.69
C SER A 529 -12.13 2.95 13.00
N PRO A 530 -11.69 3.23 14.24
CA PRO A 530 -10.99 4.46 14.58
C PRO A 530 -9.73 4.70 13.74
N GLU A 531 -9.08 3.62 13.28
CA GLU A 531 -7.90 3.70 12.42
C GLU A 531 -8.23 4.34 11.06
N ALA A 532 -9.38 4.04 10.46
CA ALA A 532 -9.80 4.68 9.21
C ALA A 532 -10.04 6.18 9.38
N VAL A 533 -10.66 6.59 10.49
CA VAL A 533 -10.87 8.01 10.82
C VAL A 533 -9.54 8.74 10.98
N ALA A 534 -8.61 8.13 11.72
CA ALA A 534 -7.27 8.69 11.93
C ALA A 534 -6.44 8.76 10.65
N TYR A 535 -6.52 7.71 9.82
CA TYR A 535 -5.92 7.67 8.49
C TYR A 535 -6.44 8.80 7.62
N ASP A 536 -7.75 8.99 7.57
CA ASP A 536 -8.40 10.05 6.80
C ASP A 536 -7.98 11.45 7.25
N ALA A 537 -7.96 11.71 8.55
CA ALA A 537 -7.48 12.98 9.10
C ALA A 537 -6.01 13.25 8.71
N SER A 538 -5.17 12.21 8.80
CA SER A 538 -3.75 12.30 8.48
C SER A 538 -3.47 12.42 6.97
N MET A 539 -4.29 11.80 6.13
CA MET A 539 -4.19 11.86 4.67
C MET A 539 -4.60 13.23 4.13
N VAL A 540 -5.60 13.88 4.74
CA VAL A 540 -5.93 15.28 4.42
C VAL A 540 -4.66 16.12 4.57
N LEU A 541 -4.03 16.10 5.74
CA LEU A 541 -2.81 16.86 5.96
C LEU A 541 -1.64 16.44 5.05
N THR A 542 -1.46 15.14 4.84
CA THR A 542 -0.40 14.63 3.96
C THR A 542 -0.52 15.21 2.56
N ASN A 543 -1.71 15.17 2.00
CA ASN A 543 -1.93 15.65 0.65
C ASN A 543 -1.85 17.17 0.56
N LEU A 544 -2.28 17.89 1.62
CA LEU A 544 -2.06 19.33 1.74
C LEU A 544 -0.57 19.69 1.72
N HIS A 545 0.24 18.99 2.51
CA HIS A 545 1.68 19.22 2.59
C HIS A 545 2.39 18.97 1.26
N TRP A 546 1.94 17.97 0.49
CA TRP A 546 2.59 17.57 -0.76
C TRP A 546 1.88 18.09 -2.03
N GLY A 547 0.85 18.94 -1.91
CA GLY A 547 0.08 19.43 -3.07
C GLY A 547 -0.61 18.31 -3.86
N LEU A 548 -1.00 17.21 -3.21
CA LEU A 548 -1.60 16.03 -3.85
C LEU A 548 -3.14 16.07 -3.80
N ALA A 549 -3.78 15.38 -4.74
CA ALA A 549 -5.23 15.18 -4.69
C ALA A 549 -5.61 14.29 -3.50
N VAL A 550 -6.72 14.59 -2.83
CA VAL A 550 -7.08 13.82 -1.64
C VAL A 550 -7.86 12.57 -1.99
N LYS A 551 -7.27 11.42 -1.63
CA LYS A 551 -7.91 10.11 -1.64
C LYS A 551 -8.16 9.67 -0.21
N MET A 552 -9.43 9.59 0.16
CA MET A 552 -9.87 9.12 1.48
C MET A 552 -9.91 7.59 1.51
N SER A 553 -9.88 7.01 2.71
CA SER A 553 -9.95 5.58 2.95
C SER A 553 -11.19 4.97 2.32
N GLN A 554 -12.34 5.65 2.37
CA GLN A 554 -13.60 5.18 1.79
C GLN A 554 -13.51 4.99 0.27
N GLN A 555 -12.78 5.85 -0.43
CA GLN A 555 -12.57 5.73 -1.88
C GLN A 555 -11.65 4.55 -2.18
N CYS A 556 -10.57 4.40 -1.41
CA CYS A 556 -9.60 3.30 -1.57
C CYS A 556 -10.24 1.95 -1.26
N THR A 557 -10.92 1.81 -0.11
CA THR A 557 -11.60 0.59 0.32
C THR A 557 -12.78 0.26 -0.60
N GLY A 558 -13.56 1.26 -1.02
CA GLY A 558 -14.67 1.07 -1.95
C GLY A 558 -14.23 0.54 -3.32
N ARG A 559 -13.07 0.96 -3.84
CA ARG A 559 -12.44 0.37 -5.03
C ARG A 559 -12.09 -1.09 -4.80
N SER A 560 -11.37 -1.40 -3.72
CA SER A 560 -10.96 -2.77 -3.39
C SER A 560 -12.14 -3.71 -3.16
N VAL A 561 -13.21 -3.27 -2.48
CA VAL A 561 -14.42 -4.08 -2.29
C VAL A 561 -15.05 -4.44 -3.64
N LYS A 562 -15.14 -3.48 -4.58
CA LYS A 562 -15.62 -3.74 -5.95
C LYS A 562 -14.71 -4.74 -6.68
N TRP A 563 -13.39 -4.58 -6.54
CA TRP A 563 -12.41 -5.49 -7.10
C TRP A 563 -12.62 -6.92 -6.59
N TYR A 564 -12.52 -7.17 -5.28
CA TYR A 564 -12.59 -8.52 -4.71
C TYR A 564 -13.94 -9.20 -4.97
N THR A 565 -15.05 -8.45 -4.95
CA THR A 565 -16.38 -8.98 -5.29
C THR A 565 -16.44 -9.47 -6.75
N GLY A 566 -15.95 -8.66 -7.69
CA GLY A 566 -15.91 -9.03 -9.10
C GLY A 566 -14.92 -10.16 -9.36
N ARG A 567 -13.74 -10.07 -8.74
CA ARG A 567 -12.63 -10.99 -8.90
C ARG A 567 -12.98 -12.39 -8.40
N GLN A 568 -13.70 -12.50 -7.28
CA GLN A 568 -14.14 -13.80 -6.78
C GLN A 568 -15.04 -14.53 -7.80
N ARG A 569 -15.98 -13.81 -8.44
CA ARG A 569 -16.86 -14.39 -9.45
C ARG A 569 -16.05 -14.90 -10.65
N TRP A 570 -15.09 -14.09 -11.10
CA TRP A 570 -14.22 -14.48 -12.20
C TRP A 570 -13.36 -15.70 -11.83
N LEU A 571 -12.68 -15.69 -10.68
CA LEU A 571 -11.83 -16.80 -10.23
C LEU A 571 -12.62 -18.09 -10.01
N LYS A 572 -13.81 -18.03 -9.42
CA LYS A 572 -14.68 -19.21 -9.26
C LYS A 572 -14.99 -19.88 -10.60
N ASN A 573 -15.24 -19.10 -11.65
CA ASN A 573 -15.45 -19.63 -12.99
C ASN A 573 -14.15 -20.15 -13.62
N ALA A 574 -13.07 -19.38 -13.52
CA ALA A 574 -11.78 -19.72 -14.10
C ALA A 574 -11.16 -20.99 -13.48
N MET A 575 -11.48 -21.25 -12.20
CA MET A 575 -10.99 -22.41 -11.44
C MET A 575 -11.78 -23.71 -11.62
N LEU A 576 -12.93 -23.69 -12.33
CA LEU A 576 -13.80 -24.88 -12.45
C LEU A 576 -13.10 -26.09 -13.07
N SER A 577 -12.26 -25.88 -14.09
CA SER A 577 -11.55 -26.98 -14.74
C SER A 577 -10.52 -27.61 -13.81
N TYR A 578 -9.79 -26.81 -13.02
CA TYR A 578 -8.83 -27.29 -12.03
C TYR A 578 -9.51 -28.07 -10.90
N VAL A 579 -10.68 -27.61 -10.44
CA VAL A 579 -11.51 -28.31 -9.46
C VAL A 579 -11.95 -29.68 -9.99
N HIS A 580 -12.48 -29.71 -11.22
CA HIS A 580 -12.89 -30.97 -11.84
C HIS A 580 -11.72 -31.94 -12.06
N PHE A 581 -10.56 -31.41 -12.44
CA PHE A 581 -9.33 -32.19 -12.55
C PHE A 581 -8.93 -32.84 -11.21
N LEU A 582 -9.01 -32.09 -10.11
CA LEU A 582 -8.71 -32.61 -8.78
C LEU A 582 -9.72 -33.69 -8.34
N GLU A 583 -11.02 -33.43 -8.51
CA GLU A 583 -12.10 -34.36 -8.14
C GLU A 583 -12.08 -35.67 -8.92
N SER A 584 -11.48 -35.69 -10.12
CA SER A 584 -11.35 -36.92 -10.91
C SER A 584 -10.49 -38.01 -10.26
N GLY A 585 -9.58 -37.64 -9.35
CA GLY A 585 -8.67 -38.59 -8.68
C GLY A 585 -7.64 -39.28 -9.60
N ILE A 586 -7.43 -38.81 -10.84
CA ILE A 586 -6.59 -39.50 -11.84
C ILE A 586 -5.12 -39.08 -11.70
N ASP A 587 -4.29 -39.92 -11.06
CA ASP A 587 -2.88 -39.64 -10.72
C ASP A 587 -1.87 -39.75 -11.86
N ASP A 588 -2.22 -40.41 -12.96
CA ASP A 588 -1.27 -40.73 -14.01
C ASP A 588 -1.89 -40.55 -15.40
N ILE A 589 -1.22 -39.79 -16.27
CA ILE A 589 -1.56 -39.65 -17.69
C ILE A 589 -0.49 -40.39 -18.47
N GLY A 590 -0.34 -41.68 -18.17
CA GLY A 590 0.59 -42.57 -18.81
C GLY A 590 0.10 -44.01 -18.70
N THR A 591 -0.46 -44.53 -19.78
CA THR A 591 -0.75 -45.96 -20.07
C THR A 591 -2.01 -46.63 -19.51
N GLY A 592 -2.85 -45.97 -18.71
CA GLY A 592 -4.16 -46.54 -18.28
C GLY A 592 -5.32 -46.23 -19.23
N SER A 593 -5.95 -47.26 -19.79
CA SER A 593 -7.04 -47.29 -20.79
C SER A 593 -8.38 -46.61 -20.45
N ASN A 594 -8.52 -45.79 -19.40
CA ASN A 594 -9.85 -45.52 -18.82
C ASN A 594 -10.62 -44.27 -19.31
N ALA A 595 -10.05 -43.37 -20.12
CA ALA A 595 -10.81 -42.22 -20.65
C ALA A 595 -11.05 -42.26 -22.17
N GLY A 596 -10.43 -43.20 -22.89
CA GLY A 596 -10.56 -43.33 -24.35
C GLY A 596 -10.11 -42.12 -25.19
N ILE A 597 -9.62 -41.02 -24.61
CA ILE A 597 -9.27 -39.82 -25.39
C ILE A 597 -7.95 -40.01 -26.16
N VAL A 598 -8.03 -39.90 -27.47
CA VAL A 598 -6.90 -39.92 -28.42
C VAL A 598 -6.63 -38.49 -28.90
N VAL A 599 -5.34 -38.15 -28.99
CA VAL A 599 -4.87 -36.85 -29.49
C VAL A 599 -3.96 -37.10 -30.70
N GLN A 600 -4.28 -36.51 -31.84
CA GLN A 600 -3.49 -36.58 -33.08
C GLN A 600 -3.25 -35.16 -33.60
N GLY A 601 -2.05 -34.63 -33.38
CA GLY A 601 -1.77 -33.21 -33.60
C GLY A 601 -2.70 -32.36 -32.72
N ARG A 602 -3.55 -31.53 -33.34
CA ARG A 602 -4.56 -30.70 -32.65
C ARG A 602 -5.95 -31.33 -32.60
N LYS A 603 -6.14 -32.52 -33.16
CA LYS A 603 -7.42 -33.23 -33.14
C LYS A 603 -7.53 -34.10 -31.91
N VAL A 604 -8.68 -34.03 -31.25
CA VAL A 604 -9.05 -34.80 -30.07
C VAL A 604 -10.31 -35.60 -30.38
N PHE A 605 -10.34 -36.88 -30.01
CA PHE A 605 -11.52 -37.72 -30.15
C PHE A 605 -11.57 -38.79 -29.06
N ALA A 606 -12.77 -39.28 -28.75
CA ALA A 606 -12.97 -40.40 -27.85
C ALA A 606 -12.92 -41.73 -28.63
N SER A 607 -12.14 -42.69 -28.16
CA SER A 607 -11.94 -44.01 -28.80
C SER A 607 -13.20 -44.85 -28.81
N ASN A 608 -14.17 -44.55 -27.93
CA ASN A 608 -15.49 -45.17 -27.89
C ASN A 608 -16.56 -44.39 -28.67
N GLY A 609 -16.20 -43.28 -29.35
CA GLY A 609 -17.14 -42.40 -30.04
C GLY A 609 -18.12 -41.66 -29.11
N GLY A 610 -17.85 -41.63 -27.80
CA GLY A 610 -18.69 -40.97 -26.82
C GLY A 610 -18.55 -39.44 -26.83
N PRO A 611 -19.55 -38.70 -26.32
CA PRO A 611 -19.48 -37.26 -26.22
C PRO A 611 -18.42 -36.82 -25.20
N PHE A 612 -17.80 -35.68 -25.47
CA PHE A 612 -16.81 -35.09 -24.57
C PHE A 612 -16.77 -33.56 -24.69
N VAL A 613 -16.18 -32.92 -23.69
CA VAL A 613 -16.02 -31.46 -23.62
C VAL A 613 -14.55 -31.13 -23.38
N VAL A 614 -14.01 -30.16 -24.12
CA VAL A 614 -12.65 -29.67 -23.92
C VAL A 614 -12.71 -28.31 -23.23
N LEU A 615 -12.00 -28.18 -22.10
CA LEU A 615 -11.84 -26.97 -21.32
C LEU A 615 -10.39 -26.48 -21.42
N ASN A 616 -10.17 -25.17 -21.56
CA ASN A 616 -8.83 -24.57 -21.48
C ASN A 616 -8.43 -24.24 -20.02
N MET A 617 -7.24 -23.65 -19.85
CA MET A 617 -6.73 -23.16 -18.55
C MET A 617 -7.60 -22.08 -17.87
N ALA A 618 -8.53 -21.45 -18.57
CA ALA A 618 -9.48 -20.50 -17.99
C ALA A 618 -10.83 -21.15 -17.67
N GLY A 619 -10.94 -22.48 -17.74
CA GLY A 619 -12.19 -23.21 -17.58
C GLY A 619 -13.19 -23.00 -18.71
N CYS A 620 -12.80 -22.26 -19.77
CA CYS A 620 -13.68 -22.00 -20.90
C CYS A 620 -13.81 -23.26 -21.76
N ARG A 621 -15.04 -23.56 -22.15
CA ARG A 621 -15.36 -24.59 -23.14
C ARG A 621 -14.83 -24.16 -24.50
N VAL A 622 -13.77 -24.82 -24.97
CA VAL A 622 -13.15 -24.52 -26.27
C VAL A 622 -13.58 -25.49 -27.36
N ALA A 623 -14.06 -26.69 -27.00
CA ALA A 623 -14.63 -27.62 -27.95
C ALA A 623 -15.67 -28.54 -27.31
N VAL A 624 -16.56 -29.06 -28.15
CA VAL A 624 -17.63 -30.00 -27.81
C VAL A 624 -17.68 -31.07 -28.87
N SER A 625 -17.64 -32.31 -28.44
CA SER A 625 -17.88 -33.44 -29.32
C SER A 625 -19.14 -34.17 -28.91
N ASN A 626 -19.96 -34.53 -29.90
CA ASN A 626 -21.05 -35.48 -29.77
C ASN A 626 -20.64 -36.88 -30.30
N GLY A 627 -19.34 -37.17 -30.37
CA GLY A 627 -18.76 -38.42 -30.88
C GLY A 627 -17.77 -38.22 -32.03
N GLU A 628 -17.77 -37.05 -32.68
CA GLU A 628 -16.85 -36.70 -33.76
C GLU A 628 -15.53 -36.07 -33.26
N PRO A 629 -14.41 -36.22 -33.98
CA PRO A 629 -13.18 -35.51 -33.66
C PRO A 629 -13.35 -34.00 -33.67
N VAL A 630 -12.76 -33.32 -32.67
CA VAL A 630 -12.73 -31.86 -32.60
C VAL A 630 -11.29 -31.35 -32.70
N GLU A 631 -11.11 -30.23 -33.37
CA GLU A 631 -9.80 -29.59 -33.51
C GLU A 631 -9.69 -28.41 -32.53
N ILE A 632 -8.56 -28.32 -31.82
CA ILE A 632 -8.30 -27.28 -30.83
C ILE A 632 -7.34 -26.25 -31.44
N ALA A 633 -7.74 -24.98 -31.40
CA ALA A 633 -7.13 -23.91 -32.20
C ALA A 633 -5.70 -23.50 -31.79
N GLY A 634 -5.19 -23.92 -30.63
CA GLY A 634 -3.89 -23.48 -30.12
C GLY A 634 -3.15 -24.52 -29.29
N PRO A 635 -1.84 -24.33 -29.09
CA PRO A 635 -1.09 -25.07 -28.08
C PRO A 635 -1.58 -24.69 -26.69
N GLY A 636 -1.40 -25.59 -25.73
CA GLY A 636 -1.72 -25.30 -24.35
C GLY A 636 -2.20 -26.51 -23.56
N PHE A 637 -2.55 -26.22 -22.32
CA PHE A 637 -3.12 -27.16 -21.37
C PHE A 637 -4.65 -27.18 -21.52
N TYR A 638 -5.20 -28.39 -21.70
CA TYR A 638 -6.64 -28.60 -21.76
C TYR A 638 -7.06 -29.78 -20.91
N ILE A 639 -8.30 -29.72 -20.42
CA ILE A 639 -8.96 -30.82 -19.71
C ILE A 639 -10.11 -31.31 -20.59
N VAL A 640 -10.05 -32.58 -20.98
CA VAL A 640 -11.08 -33.26 -21.74
C VAL A 640 -11.97 -34.04 -20.79
N VAL A 641 -13.21 -33.61 -20.63
CA VAL A 641 -14.22 -34.24 -19.77
C VAL A 641 -15.04 -35.22 -20.59
N VAL A 642 -15.10 -36.48 -20.14
CA VAL A 642 -15.88 -37.58 -20.74
C VAL A 642 -16.89 -38.11 -19.72
N SER A 643 -17.87 -38.90 -20.17
CA SER A 643 -18.74 -39.63 -19.23
C SER A 643 -17.88 -40.57 -18.37
N GLY A 644 -17.86 -40.35 -17.05
CA GLY A 644 -17.11 -41.18 -16.09
C GLY A 644 -15.67 -40.73 -15.79
N GLY A 645 -15.19 -39.60 -16.32
CA GLY A 645 -13.87 -39.08 -15.94
C GLY A 645 -13.38 -37.89 -16.78
N CYS A 646 -12.12 -37.52 -16.62
CA CYS A 646 -11.47 -36.52 -17.46
C CYS A 646 -10.03 -36.90 -17.80
N LYS A 647 -9.45 -36.25 -18.81
CA LYS A 647 -8.05 -36.42 -19.21
C LYS A 647 -7.44 -35.05 -19.49
N LYS A 648 -6.31 -34.73 -18.84
CA LYS A 648 -5.49 -33.59 -19.24
C LYS A 648 -4.75 -33.94 -20.54
N ILE A 649 -4.72 -32.99 -21.45
CA ILE A 649 -3.92 -33.04 -22.68
C ILE A 649 -3.07 -31.78 -22.77
N VAL A 650 -1.85 -31.94 -23.27
CA VAL A 650 -0.97 -30.82 -23.59
C VAL A 650 -0.77 -30.82 -25.10
N LEU A 651 -1.24 -29.77 -25.75
CA LEU A 651 -1.04 -29.57 -27.18
C LEU A 651 0.19 -28.69 -27.40
N LYS A 652 1.08 -29.13 -28.28
CA LYS A 652 2.25 -28.37 -28.71
C LYS A 652 1.98 -27.56 -29.96
#